data_AF-A0A1H2A3B0-F1
#
_entry.id   AF-A0A1H2A3B0-F1
#
_cell.length_a   1.000
_cell.length_b   1.000
_cell.length_c   1.000
_cell.angle_alpha   90.00
_cell.angle_beta   90.00
_cell.angle_gamma   90.00
#
_symmetry.space_group_name_H-M   'P 1'
#
loop_
_entity.id
_entity.type
_entity.pdbx_description
1 polymer ?
#
loop_
_entity_poly.entity_id
_entity_poly.type
_entity_poly.pdbx_seq_one_letter_code
_entity_poly.pdbx_strand_id
1 'polypeptide(L)'
;MSSFLYGLGRTAFRRRMRVLLAWLAALLVVGGLALAISDEFDESFTLPGTESQVALDALDRTFPQAGGTTADLVVVPRDGQSVRSAAAEDAIEAAVDRLEDLPQVDGVTSPFDQYAEGVIAEDDSAAIISVRFDVAATAITPATLQGLQDEAAALQASLPGSEASVGGQAFGGSTPGVSLSEGIGVLVALVVLFFTLGSLRAAGMPLLTALLGVALTMALIFGATGVATISSTTPLLALMLGLAVGIDYALFITSRHRDQLRDGMDPEESVARAVATSGSAVVFAGMTVMIALCGLAVAGIPFLTTMGVAAAVGVAIAVLIALTLLPALLGFAGERLRPKVRGAGARAARASTAEPATTPPARPTAPRARTGLGRGWVRLVTRVPVLTVLVVVAGLGVVSYPALDLRLALPSNGTAAPGTPARTTYDLIAEHYGPGYNGPLVVSATIVGSDDPLGLMDDLADDLRAIPGVASVPLATPNADASAGIVQVIPEGAPDSTETKDLVRAIRDAAPALEAKYDVPLAVTGFTAVGIDVSDRLGGALLPFGVLVVGLSLVLLAMVFRSVAVPLKATIGFLLSVGAAFGATAAVFEWGWFGSLLNVDQTAPVISFLPILLMGILFGLAMDYEVFLVSRIREEFVHRSRRSGTATRADASAAIEEGFVSSSRVVVAAAVIMFAVFAAFVPEGEGPIKTIAFGLAVGVFVDAFLVRMTLVPAVLALLGRSAWWLPRWLDRLLPSFDVEGEGLEHQTSLADWPGPDDPHVVYAGLEVAGQAVALSAMPREVVVVDGPPHSGKTALLLTLGGRMRLTAGQVKVAGRVLPEQAGAVRAVVGYVDCDQTPDLRRELAAVLARRPALVLVDHADLLTAHDDRAALASLLDDLAVGSREVAVLLAVRDRDAVADLLPAHASALTLGRPTELVPAPNA
;
A
#
# COMPACT_ATOMS: atom_id res chain seq x y z
N MET A 1 18.61 -7.97 -8.26
CA MET A 1 17.45 -7.08 -8.49
C MET A 1 17.91 -5.78 -9.13
N SER A 2 18.84 -5.07 -8.49
CA SER A 2 19.55 -3.89 -8.99
C SER A 2 19.98 -3.97 -10.47
N SER A 3 20.61 -5.07 -10.90
CA SER A 3 21.03 -5.30 -12.29
C SER A 3 19.88 -5.37 -13.31
N PHE A 4 18.76 -6.00 -12.95
CA PHE A 4 17.56 -6.04 -13.79
C PHE A 4 16.93 -4.64 -13.92
N LEU A 5 16.82 -3.92 -12.80
CA LEU A 5 16.28 -2.57 -12.76
C LEU A 5 17.16 -1.58 -13.53
N TYR A 6 18.49 -1.74 -13.49
CA TYR A 6 19.42 -0.99 -14.33
C TYR A 6 19.12 -1.19 -15.83
N GLY A 7 18.98 -2.45 -16.26
CA GLY A 7 18.63 -2.78 -17.64
C GLY A 7 17.25 -2.25 -18.08
N LEU A 8 16.26 -2.33 -17.18
CA LEU A 8 14.91 -1.80 -17.39
C LEU A 8 14.94 -0.28 -17.58
N GLY A 9 15.58 0.45 -16.67
CA GLY A 9 15.71 1.91 -16.74
C GLY A 9 16.42 2.38 -18.01
N ARG A 10 17.52 1.69 -18.39
CA ARG A 10 18.25 1.97 -19.64
C ARG A 10 17.39 1.71 -20.88
N THR A 11 16.62 0.61 -20.89
CA THR A 11 15.74 0.28 -22.01
C THR A 11 14.59 1.27 -22.13
N ALA A 12 13.99 1.67 -21.01
CA ALA A 12 12.92 2.66 -20.96
C ALA A 12 13.41 4.03 -21.46
N PHE A 13 14.62 4.45 -21.08
CA PHE A 13 15.26 5.67 -21.57
C PHE A 13 15.47 5.65 -23.10
N ARG A 14 16.02 4.55 -23.65
CA ARG A 14 16.27 4.39 -25.09
C ARG A 14 14.98 4.30 -25.91
N ARG A 15 14.00 3.55 -25.42
CA ARG A 15 12.71 3.30 -26.09
C ARG A 15 11.60 4.21 -25.57
N ARG A 16 11.93 5.41 -25.08
CA ARG A 16 11.02 6.34 -24.40
C ARG A 16 9.70 6.61 -25.11
N MET A 17 9.70 6.74 -26.44
CA MET A 17 8.47 6.91 -27.23
C MET A 17 7.56 5.68 -27.17
N ARG A 18 8.14 4.47 -27.27
CA ARG A 18 7.36 3.22 -27.22
C ARG A 18 6.76 3.00 -25.83
N VAL A 19 7.51 3.33 -24.78
CA VAL A 19 7.03 3.22 -23.40
C VAL A 19 5.89 4.21 -23.15
N LEU A 20 6.03 5.47 -23.56
CA LEU A 20 4.97 6.46 -23.44
C LEU A 20 3.71 6.03 -24.20
N LEU A 21 3.85 5.62 -25.46
CA LEU A 21 2.72 5.16 -26.28
C LEU A 21 2.06 3.90 -25.69
N ALA A 22 2.83 2.98 -25.10
CA ALA A 22 2.28 1.79 -24.47
C ALA A 22 1.42 2.14 -23.25
N TRP A 23 1.85 3.07 -22.39
CA TRP A 23 1.05 3.52 -21.25
C TRP A 23 -0.18 4.32 -21.66
N LEU A 24 -0.06 5.19 -22.67
CA LEU A 24 -1.22 5.90 -23.23
C LEU A 24 -2.21 4.93 -23.88
N ALA A 25 -1.72 3.91 -24.61
CA ALA A 25 -2.58 2.87 -25.16
C ALA A 25 -3.24 2.03 -24.07
N ALA A 26 -2.50 1.67 -23.00
CA ALA A 26 -3.08 0.98 -21.85
C ALA A 26 -4.20 1.81 -21.20
N LEU A 27 -3.97 3.11 -20.99
CA LEU A 27 -5.00 4.01 -20.47
C LEU A 27 -6.23 4.09 -21.37
N LEU A 28 -6.05 4.19 -22.69
CA LEU A 28 -7.16 4.25 -23.65
C LEU A 28 -7.92 2.92 -23.72
N VAL A 29 -7.23 1.79 -23.71
CA VAL A 29 -7.85 0.46 -23.77
C VAL A 29 -8.60 0.16 -22.48
N VAL A 30 -7.97 0.39 -21.32
CA VAL A 30 -8.58 0.15 -20.02
C VAL A 30 -9.72 1.14 -19.77
N GLY A 31 -9.53 2.43 -20.07
CA GLY A 31 -10.58 3.43 -19.96
C GLY A 31 -11.75 3.16 -20.89
N GLY A 32 -11.49 2.78 -22.15
CA GLY A 32 -12.54 2.42 -23.10
C GLY A 32 -13.30 1.15 -22.70
N LEU A 33 -12.60 0.14 -22.15
CA LEU A 33 -13.24 -1.06 -21.63
C LEU A 33 -14.07 -0.74 -20.38
N ALA A 34 -13.52 0.05 -19.46
CA ALA A 34 -14.21 0.48 -18.25
C ALA A 34 -15.52 1.17 -18.56
N LEU A 35 -15.53 2.12 -19.50
CA LEU A 35 -16.76 2.80 -19.95
C LEU A 35 -17.80 1.84 -20.57
N ALA A 36 -17.38 0.68 -21.06
CA ALA A 36 -18.27 -0.30 -21.67
C ALA A 36 -18.84 -1.34 -20.67
N ILE A 37 -18.15 -1.57 -19.55
CA ILE A 37 -18.52 -2.60 -18.57
C ILE A 37 -18.83 -2.05 -17.18
N SER A 38 -18.58 -0.76 -16.91
CA SER A 38 -18.80 -0.16 -15.61
C SER A 38 -20.27 -0.24 -15.22
N ASP A 39 -20.49 -0.73 -14.01
CA ASP A 39 -21.77 -0.73 -13.31
C ASP A 39 -21.74 0.27 -12.14
N GLU A 40 -22.85 0.40 -11.43
CA GLU A 40 -22.99 1.29 -10.26
C GLU A 40 -22.14 0.85 -9.05
N PHE A 41 -21.81 1.80 -8.17
CA PHE A 41 -21.12 1.50 -6.91
C PHE A 41 -22.10 0.93 -5.87
N ASP A 42 -21.59 0.06 -5.00
CA ASP A 42 -22.36 -0.61 -3.95
C ASP A 42 -21.97 -0.06 -2.57
N GLU A 43 -22.94 0.58 -1.89
CA GLU A 43 -22.78 1.13 -0.54
C GLU A 43 -23.33 0.21 0.57
N SER A 44 -23.76 -1.01 0.23
CA SER A 44 -24.26 -1.94 1.23
C SER A 44 -23.12 -2.46 2.13
N PHE A 45 -23.17 -2.12 3.42
CA PHE A 45 -22.26 -2.66 4.42
C PHE A 45 -22.70 -4.06 4.87
N THR A 46 -22.64 -5.03 3.96
CA THR A 46 -23.03 -6.42 4.27
C THR A 46 -21.93 -7.18 5.00
N LEU A 47 -22.32 -7.98 5.98
CA LEU A 47 -21.42 -8.81 6.77
C LEU A 47 -21.91 -10.26 6.83
N PRO A 48 -21.62 -11.07 5.78
CA PRO A 48 -22.12 -12.43 5.69
C PRO A 48 -21.80 -13.26 6.95
N GLY A 49 -22.82 -13.98 7.43
CA GLY A 49 -22.71 -14.88 8.58
C GLY A 49 -22.85 -14.22 9.96
N THR A 50 -23.22 -12.94 10.04
CA THR A 50 -23.69 -12.33 11.31
C THR A 50 -25.17 -12.61 11.54
N GLU A 51 -25.58 -12.62 12.81
CA GLU A 51 -26.99 -12.81 13.19
C GLU A 51 -27.89 -11.76 12.54
N SER A 52 -27.54 -10.47 12.63
CA SER A 52 -28.34 -9.39 12.08
C SER A 52 -28.47 -9.47 10.55
N GLN A 53 -27.39 -9.81 9.82
CA GLN A 53 -27.46 -10.03 8.37
C GLN A 53 -28.30 -11.25 8.01
N VAL A 54 -28.14 -12.39 8.70
CA VAL A 54 -28.95 -13.59 8.42
C VAL A 54 -30.43 -13.33 8.67
N ALA A 55 -30.75 -12.58 9.73
CA ALA A 55 -32.10 -12.16 10.04
C ALA A 55 -32.65 -11.13 9.04
N LEU A 56 -31.80 -10.23 8.51
CA LEU A 56 -32.19 -9.28 7.46
C LEU A 56 -32.47 -10.03 6.14
N ASP A 57 -31.59 -10.93 5.73
CA ASP A 57 -31.76 -11.76 4.53
C ASP A 57 -33.02 -12.66 4.63
N ALA A 58 -33.37 -13.09 5.85
CA ALA A 58 -34.60 -13.84 6.12
C ALA A 58 -35.84 -12.93 6.09
N LEU A 59 -35.71 -11.70 6.62
CA LEU A 59 -36.76 -10.70 6.59
C LEU A 59 -37.12 -10.32 5.16
N ASP A 60 -36.14 -10.09 4.29
CA ASP A 60 -36.37 -9.78 2.86
C ASP A 60 -37.17 -10.87 2.13
N ARG A 61 -37.02 -12.13 2.56
CA ARG A 61 -37.74 -13.28 1.98
C ARG A 61 -39.15 -13.46 2.54
N THR A 62 -39.36 -13.12 3.81
CA THR A 62 -40.59 -13.42 4.56
C THR A 62 -41.52 -12.21 4.72
N PHE A 63 -40.95 -11.01 4.65
CA PHE A 63 -41.60 -9.70 4.62
C PHE A 63 -40.97 -8.84 3.49
N PRO A 64 -41.21 -9.15 2.21
CA PRO A 64 -40.65 -8.36 1.10
C PRO A 64 -41.04 -6.88 1.15
N GLN A 65 -42.22 -6.59 1.73
CA GLN A 65 -42.74 -5.23 1.92
C GLN A 65 -41.93 -4.42 2.95
N ALA A 66 -41.16 -5.07 3.83
CA ALA A 66 -40.32 -4.44 4.84
C ALA A 66 -38.82 -4.38 4.46
N GLY A 67 -38.42 -5.01 3.35
CA GLY A 67 -37.02 -5.14 2.91
C GLY A 67 -36.57 -4.13 1.83
N GLY A 68 -37.42 -3.20 1.43
CA GLY A 68 -37.11 -2.19 0.40
C GLY A 68 -36.38 -0.96 0.96
N THR A 69 -35.70 -0.21 0.09
CA THR A 69 -35.13 1.10 0.46
C THR A 69 -36.26 2.07 0.78
N THR A 70 -36.11 2.85 1.85
CA THR A 70 -37.08 3.91 2.22
C THR A 70 -36.47 5.31 2.18
N ALA A 71 -37.32 6.30 1.89
CA ALA A 71 -37.10 7.70 2.16
C ALA A 71 -38.20 8.21 3.09
N ASP A 72 -37.86 9.14 3.97
CA ASP A 72 -38.80 9.75 4.90
C ASP A 72 -38.92 11.23 4.57
N LEU A 73 -40.13 11.67 4.26
CA LEU A 73 -40.47 13.09 4.14
C LEU A 73 -41.15 13.53 5.43
N VAL A 74 -40.51 14.46 6.12
CA VAL A 74 -40.99 14.98 7.40
C VAL A 74 -41.61 16.34 7.18
N VAL A 75 -42.76 16.56 7.79
CA VAL A 75 -43.49 17.83 7.76
C VAL A 75 -43.72 18.30 9.18
N VAL A 76 -43.25 19.51 9.47
CA VAL A 76 -43.50 20.23 10.71
C VAL A 76 -44.32 21.47 10.36
N PRO A 77 -45.60 21.54 10.75
CA PRO A 77 -46.42 22.71 10.54
C PRO A 77 -45.91 23.86 11.42
N ARG A 78 -46.38 25.07 11.14
CA ARG A 78 -45.97 26.27 11.89
C ARG A 78 -46.24 26.13 13.39
N ASP A 79 -45.34 26.65 14.22
CA ASP A 79 -45.47 26.69 15.69
C ASP A 79 -46.90 26.88 16.19
N GLY A 80 -47.40 25.89 16.92
CA GLY A 80 -48.74 25.86 17.53
C GLY A 80 -49.87 25.42 16.59
N GLN A 81 -49.59 25.03 15.35
CA GLN A 81 -50.51 24.32 14.46
C GLN A 81 -50.28 22.81 14.54
N SER A 82 -51.32 22.04 14.22
CA SER A 82 -51.31 20.59 14.25
C SER A 82 -51.30 20.02 12.83
N VAL A 83 -50.59 18.91 12.62
CA VAL A 83 -50.62 18.15 11.37
C VAL A 83 -52.01 17.56 11.07
N ARG A 84 -52.88 17.44 12.08
CA ARG A 84 -54.29 17.02 11.96
C ARG A 84 -55.24 18.16 11.61
N SER A 85 -54.73 19.35 11.29
CA SER A 85 -55.59 20.42 10.77
C SER A 85 -56.01 20.08 9.34
N ALA A 86 -57.26 20.35 8.96
CA ALA A 86 -57.79 19.99 7.64
C ALA A 86 -56.90 20.50 6.48
N ALA A 87 -56.30 21.69 6.62
CA ALA A 87 -55.40 22.23 5.61
C ALA A 87 -54.06 21.46 5.50
N ALA A 88 -53.53 20.98 6.63
CA ALA A 88 -52.31 20.17 6.65
C ALA A 88 -52.58 18.76 6.14
N GLU A 89 -53.68 18.15 6.57
CA GLU A 89 -54.13 16.83 6.14
C GLU A 89 -54.36 16.80 4.61
N ASP A 90 -55.13 17.76 4.07
CA ASP A 90 -55.36 17.89 2.62
C ASP A 90 -54.04 18.07 1.84
N ALA A 91 -53.09 18.83 2.40
CA ALA A 91 -51.81 19.09 1.74
C ALA A 91 -50.87 17.87 1.76
N ILE A 92 -50.84 17.13 2.87
CA ILE A 92 -50.06 15.91 3.06
C ILE A 92 -50.61 14.79 2.17
N GLU A 93 -51.92 14.56 2.16
CA GLU A 93 -52.54 13.55 1.29
C GLU A 93 -52.31 13.87 -0.19
N ALA A 94 -52.43 15.15 -0.58
CA ALA A 94 -52.10 15.55 -1.96
C ALA A 94 -50.61 15.32 -2.29
N ALA A 95 -49.70 15.41 -1.31
CA ALA A 95 -48.30 15.08 -1.51
C ALA A 95 -48.07 13.57 -1.63
N VAL A 96 -48.76 12.75 -0.82
CA VAL A 96 -48.77 11.28 -0.92
C VAL A 96 -49.15 10.85 -2.33
N ASP A 97 -50.26 11.35 -2.88
CA ASP A 97 -50.72 11.04 -4.24
C ASP A 97 -49.64 11.35 -5.30
N ARG A 98 -48.94 12.49 -5.17
CA ARG A 98 -47.89 12.87 -6.14
C ARG A 98 -46.60 12.08 -5.97
N LEU A 99 -46.29 11.67 -4.74
CA LEU A 99 -45.14 10.81 -4.44
C LEU A 99 -45.34 9.40 -5.02
N GLU A 100 -46.57 8.87 -5.00
CA GLU A 100 -46.90 7.58 -5.63
C GLU A 100 -46.68 7.59 -7.14
N ASP A 101 -46.86 8.73 -7.80
CA ASP A 101 -46.65 8.90 -9.25
C ASP A 101 -45.16 9.01 -9.64
N LEU A 102 -44.23 9.10 -8.68
CA LEU A 102 -42.80 9.20 -8.98
C LEU A 102 -42.22 7.88 -9.52
N PRO A 103 -41.27 7.94 -10.47
CA PRO A 103 -40.62 6.73 -10.97
C PRO A 103 -39.80 6.05 -9.87
N GLN A 104 -39.81 4.71 -9.87
CA GLN A 104 -39.12 3.82 -8.90
C GLN A 104 -39.75 3.76 -7.50
N VAL A 105 -40.88 4.43 -7.28
CA VAL A 105 -41.64 4.30 -6.03
C VAL A 105 -42.54 3.06 -6.12
N ASP A 106 -42.41 2.16 -5.14
CA ASP A 106 -43.23 0.95 -4.98
C ASP A 106 -44.50 1.24 -4.16
N GLY A 107 -44.42 2.18 -3.22
CA GLY A 107 -45.56 2.62 -2.44
C GLY A 107 -45.21 3.76 -1.48
N VAL A 108 -46.25 4.49 -1.07
CA VAL A 108 -46.14 5.59 -0.10
C VAL A 108 -47.10 5.29 1.05
N THR A 109 -46.62 5.43 2.28
CA THR A 109 -47.45 5.27 3.47
C THR A 109 -47.86 6.65 3.97
N SER A 110 -49.17 6.93 3.95
CA SER A 110 -49.72 8.15 4.55
C SER A 110 -49.60 8.12 6.07
N PRO A 111 -49.25 9.24 6.73
CA PRO A 111 -49.27 9.33 8.19
C PRO A 111 -50.67 9.18 8.80
N PHE A 112 -51.73 9.29 8.00
CA PHE A 112 -53.12 9.16 8.45
C PHE A 112 -53.72 7.77 8.18
N ASP A 113 -52.94 6.84 7.62
CA ASP A 113 -53.36 5.46 7.47
C ASP A 113 -53.61 4.84 8.86
N GLN A 114 -54.69 4.08 9.00
CA GLN A 114 -55.07 3.39 10.24
C GLN A 114 -54.03 2.36 10.70
N TYR A 115 -53.13 1.93 9.81
CA TYR A 115 -52.05 1.00 10.12
C TYR A 115 -50.69 1.69 10.35
N ALA A 116 -50.62 3.02 10.20
CA ALA A 116 -49.41 3.79 10.39
C ALA A 116 -49.36 4.35 11.83
N GLU A 117 -48.92 3.52 12.77
CA GLU A 117 -48.72 3.91 14.17
C GLU A 117 -47.34 4.56 14.38
N GLY A 118 -47.28 5.61 15.19
CA GLY A 118 -46.01 6.27 15.56
C GLY A 118 -45.40 7.22 14.53
N VAL A 119 -46.02 7.39 13.36
CA VAL A 119 -45.57 8.32 12.28
C VAL A 119 -46.13 9.74 12.40
N ILE A 120 -47.03 9.98 13.36
CA ILE A 120 -47.44 11.31 13.81
C ILE A 120 -46.90 11.47 15.24
N ALA A 121 -46.24 12.58 15.52
CA ALA A 121 -45.71 12.88 16.85
C ALA A 121 -46.85 12.92 17.90
N GLU A 122 -46.59 12.51 19.14
CA GLU A 122 -47.62 12.40 20.19
C GLU A 122 -48.38 13.71 20.48
N ASP A 123 -47.75 14.85 20.20
CA ASP A 123 -48.30 16.19 20.36
C ASP A 123 -48.87 16.79 19.06
N ASP A 124 -49.00 15.98 18.00
CA ASP A 124 -49.41 16.36 16.65
C ASP A 124 -48.53 17.47 16.01
N SER A 125 -47.28 17.64 16.48
CA SER A 125 -46.36 18.68 16.00
C SER A 125 -45.59 18.31 14.74
N ALA A 126 -45.61 17.05 14.31
CA ALA A 126 -44.94 16.59 13.10
C ALA A 126 -45.62 15.36 12.51
N ALA A 127 -45.40 15.11 11.22
CA ALA A 127 -45.84 13.91 10.51
C ALA A 127 -44.73 13.40 9.57
N ILE A 128 -44.61 12.08 9.45
CA ILE A 128 -43.67 11.40 8.56
C ILE A 128 -44.45 10.71 7.45
N ILE A 129 -44.10 11.01 6.20
CA ILE A 129 -44.53 10.28 5.01
C ILE A 129 -43.39 9.36 4.62
N SER A 130 -43.61 8.05 4.68
CA SER A 130 -42.60 7.06 4.29
C SER A 130 -42.81 6.60 2.85
N VAL A 131 -41.78 6.77 2.02
CA VAL A 131 -41.75 6.39 0.61
C VAL A 131 -40.89 5.15 0.46
N ARG A 132 -41.42 4.08 -0.14
CA ARG A 132 -40.68 2.83 -0.41
C ARG A 132 -40.33 2.74 -1.90
N PHE A 133 -39.12 2.29 -2.20
CA PHE A 133 -38.64 2.07 -3.55
C PHE A 133 -38.57 0.57 -3.89
N ASP A 134 -38.75 0.24 -5.17
CA ASP A 134 -38.55 -1.10 -5.72
C ASP A 134 -37.07 -1.43 -6.00
N VAL A 135 -36.20 -0.42 -5.90
CA VAL A 135 -34.76 -0.50 -6.15
C VAL A 135 -33.92 -0.27 -4.87
N ALA A 136 -32.66 -0.70 -4.92
CA ALA A 136 -31.67 -0.36 -3.90
C ALA A 136 -31.36 1.15 -3.91
N ALA A 137 -30.96 1.71 -2.76
CA ALA A 137 -30.68 3.14 -2.56
C ALA A 137 -29.75 3.75 -3.62
N THR A 138 -28.74 3.01 -4.08
CA THR A 138 -27.76 3.47 -5.06
C THR A 138 -28.28 3.50 -6.50
N ALA A 139 -29.31 2.72 -6.80
CA ALA A 139 -29.96 2.66 -8.11
C ALA A 139 -31.13 3.65 -8.23
N ILE A 140 -31.44 4.41 -7.17
CA ILE A 140 -32.41 5.50 -7.23
C ILE A 140 -31.82 6.59 -8.12
N THR A 141 -32.55 6.94 -9.17
CA THR A 141 -32.05 7.94 -10.12
C THR A 141 -31.98 9.32 -9.47
N PRO A 142 -31.01 10.17 -9.86
CA PRO A 142 -30.97 11.56 -9.41
C PRO A 142 -32.26 12.33 -9.71
N ALA A 143 -32.98 11.94 -10.77
CA ALA A 143 -34.29 12.51 -11.10
C ALA A 143 -35.36 12.18 -10.05
N THR A 144 -35.39 10.94 -9.53
CA THR A 144 -36.30 10.55 -8.44
C THR A 144 -35.96 11.30 -7.15
N LEU A 145 -34.68 11.39 -6.76
CA LEU A 145 -34.27 12.14 -5.57
C LEU A 145 -34.61 13.64 -5.69
N GLN A 146 -34.42 14.23 -6.87
CA GLN A 146 -34.82 15.61 -7.17
C GLN A 146 -36.34 15.76 -7.06
N GLY A 147 -37.11 14.81 -7.60
CA GLY A 147 -38.58 14.82 -7.50
C GLY A 147 -39.10 14.80 -6.06
N LEU A 148 -38.47 14.00 -5.19
CA LEU A 148 -38.79 14.00 -3.75
C LEU A 148 -38.51 15.35 -3.09
N GLN A 149 -37.39 15.99 -3.43
CA GLN A 149 -37.05 17.32 -2.91
C GLN A 149 -38.01 18.40 -3.42
N ASP A 150 -38.39 18.32 -4.71
CA ASP A 150 -39.35 19.23 -5.31
C ASP A 150 -40.74 19.09 -4.64
N GLU A 151 -41.14 17.86 -4.28
CA GLU A 151 -42.38 17.62 -3.53
C GLU A 151 -42.32 18.13 -2.09
N ALA A 152 -41.20 17.94 -1.38
CA ALA A 152 -41.00 18.56 -0.07
C ALA A 152 -41.11 20.11 -0.16
N ALA A 153 -40.51 20.71 -1.19
CA ALA A 153 -40.61 22.15 -1.43
C ALA A 153 -42.04 22.59 -1.80
N ALA A 154 -42.77 21.79 -2.59
CA ALA A 154 -44.17 22.07 -2.94
C ALA A 154 -45.10 21.99 -1.72
N LEU A 155 -44.87 21.01 -0.85
CA LEU A 155 -45.60 20.84 0.41
C LEU A 155 -45.32 21.99 1.37
N GLN A 156 -44.06 22.44 1.46
CA GLN A 156 -43.72 23.62 2.23
C GLN A 156 -44.40 24.89 1.68
N ALA A 157 -44.54 25.00 0.36
CA ALA A 157 -45.20 26.12 -0.29
C ALA A 157 -46.73 26.13 -0.08
N SER A 158 -47.36 24.95 0.01
CA SER A 158 -48.80 24.83 0.30
C SER A 158 -49.15 25.08 1.76
N LEU A 159 -48.18 24.94 2.67
CA LEU A 159 -48.30 25.22 4.11
C LEU A 159 -47.35 26.35 4.55
N PRO A 160 -47.73 27.64 4.39
CA PRO A 160 -46.85 28.76 4.69
C PRO A 160 -46.39 28.79 6.16
N GLY A 161 -45.07 28.74 6.36
CA GLY A 161 -44.47 28.72 7.69
C GLY A 161 -44.29 27.32 8.29
N SER A 162 -44.59 26.26 7.51
CA SER A 162 -44.12 24.91 7.79
C SER A 162 -42.66 24.72 7.38
N GLU A 163 -42.06 23.66 7.91
CA GLU A 163 -40.78 23.11 7.48
C GLU A 163 -41.03 21.70 6.95
N ALA A 164 -40.58 21.43 5.71
CA ALA A 164 -40.68 20.12 5.12
C ALA A 164 -39.32 19.72 4.55
N SER A 165 -38.88 18.50 4.83
CA SER A 165 -37.59 18.01 4.36
C SER A 165 -37.65 16.51 4.10
N VAL A 166 -36.94 16.07 3.06
CA VAL A 166 -36.84 14.66 2.70
C VAL A 166 -35.45 14.12 2.99
N GLY A 167 -35.42 12.96 3.62
CA GLY A 167 -34.21 12.24 4.01
C GLY A 167 -34.46 10.74 4.07
N GLY A 168 -33.85 10.07 5.05
CA GLY A 168 -33.88 8.62 5.14
C GLY A 168 -32.77 7.94 4.35
N GLN A 169 -32.89 6.63 4.13
CA GLN A 169 -31.80 5.81 3.57
C GLN A 169 -31.46 6.18 2.13
N ALA A 170 -32.45 6.61 1.34
CA ALA A 170 -32.26 7.04 -0.05
C ALA A 170 -31.33 8.25 -0.22
N PHE A 171 -31.17 9.09 0.81
CA PHE A 171 -30.33 10.31 0.77
C PHE A 171 -28.99 10.15 1.47
N GLY A 172 -28.67 8.96 1.99
CA GLY A 172 -27.40 8.67 2.67
C GLY A 172 -26.20 8.49 1.74
N GLY A 173 -26.43 8.30 0.43
CA GLY A 173 -25.40 8.07 -0.58
C GLY A 173 -25.21 9.25 -1.53
N SER A 174 -24.65 10.38 -1.08
CA SER A 174 -24.21 11.41 -2.02
C SER A 174 -23.03 10.89 -2.82
N THR A 175 -23.16 10.79 -4.15
CA THR A 175 -22.04 10.45 -5.04
C THR A 175 -21.00 11.56 -4.99
N PRO A 176 -19.78 11.33 -4.47
CA PRO A 176 -18.80 12.39 -4.32
C PRO A 176 -18.33 12.86 -5.71
N GLY A 177 -18.56 14.15 -6.01
CA GLY A 177 -18.00 14.79 -7.19
C GLY A 177 -16.53 15.16 -6.98
N VAL A 178 -15.74 15.19 -8.06
CA VAL A 178 -14.37 15.74 -8.05
C VAL A 178 -14.43 17.20 -7.59
N SER A 179 -13.93 17.48 -6.40
CA SER A 179 -14.01 18.81 -5.78
C SER A 179 -12.86 19.72 -6.23
N LEU A 180 -13.08 21.04 -6.16
CA LEU A 180 -12.05 22.06 -6.40
C LEU A 180 -10.84 21.89 -5.46
N SER A 181 -11.02 21.30 -4.28
CA SER A 181 -9.96 21.03 -3.31
C SER A 181 -8.89 20.04 -3.80
N GLU A 182 -9.25 19.07 -4.67
CA GLU A 182 -8.26 18.15 -5.25
C GLU A 182 -7.21 18.91 -6.08
N GLY A 183 -7.66 19.92 -6.83
CA GLY A 183 -6.79 20.82 -7.59
C GLY A 183 -5.84 21.61 -6.69
N ILE A 184 -6.27 21.96 -5.47
CA ILE A 184 -5.43 22.66 -4.48
C ILE A 184 -4.31 21.73 -3.99
N GLY A 185 -4.62 20.49 -3.63
CA GLY A 185 -3.62 19.50 -3.19
C GLY A 185 -2.54 19.28 -4.26
N VAL A 186 -2.96 19.12 -5.51
CA VAL A 186 -2.09 19.01 -6.69
C VAL A 186 -1.21 20.26 -6.87
N LEU A 187 -1.80 21.45 -6.73
CA LEU A 187 -1.08 22.72 -6.83
C LEU A 187 -0.02 22.88 -5.74
N VAL A 188 -0.36 22.55 -4.49
CA VAL A 188 0.58 22.59 -3.36
C VAL A 188 1.72 21.59 -3.60
N ALA A 189 1.42 20.38 -4.03
CA ALA A 189 2.44 19.39 -4.40
C ALA A 189 3.38 19.93 -5.48
N LEU A 190 2.85 20.58 -6.53
CA LEU A 190 3.65 21.21 -7.58
C LEU A 190 4.58 22.31 -7.03
N VAL A 191 4.09 23.15 -6.13
CA VAL A 191 4.87 24.21 -5.48
C VAL A 191 6.02 23.62 -4.66
N VAL A 192 5.74 22.61 -3.83
CA VAL A 192 6.76 21.95 -3.00
C VAL A 192 7.79 21.23 -3.87
N LEU A 193 7.35 20.52 -4.92
CA LEU A 193 8.24 19.89 -5.90
C LEU A 193 9.12 20.92 -6.63
N PHE A 194 8.55 22.07 -6.99
CA PHE A 194 9.28 23.16 -7.64
C PHE A 194 10.42 23.69 -6.75
N PHE A 195 10.16 23.92 -5.46
CA PHE A 195 11.21 24.35 -4.52
C PHE A 195 12.24 23.25 -4.24
N THR A 196 11.80 22.00 -4.17
CA THR A 196 12.67 20.85 -3.91
C THR A 196 13.64 20.63 -5.06
N LEU A 197 13.12 20.57 -6.29
CA LEU A 197 13.90 20.23 -7.49
C LEU A 197 14.50 21.46 -8.19
N GLY A 198 13.98 22.66 -7.95
CA GLY A 198 14.49 23.92 -8.50
C GLY A 198 14.26 24.09 -10.01
N SER A 199 13.32 23.35 -10.59
CA SER A 199 12.97 23.39 -12.01
C SER A 199 11.54 22.94 -12.23
N LEU A 200 10.73 23.73 -12.95
CA LEU A 200 9.34 23.41 -13.23
C LEU A 200 9.19 22.12 -14.06
N ARG A 201 10.11 21.86 -14.99
CA ARG A 201 10.11 20.60 -15.76
C ARG A 201 10.41 19.39 -14.88
N ALA A 202 11.31 19.56 -13.91
CA ALA A 202 11.65 18.49 -12.97
C ALA A 202 10.49 18.21 -12.00
N ALA A 203 9.77 19.25 -11.57
CA ALA A 203 8.59 19.13 -10.72
C ALA A 203 7.37 18.53 -11.47
N GLY A 204 7.18 18.90 -12.73
CA GLY A 204 6.04 18.42 -13.52
C GLY A 204 6.10 16.93 -13.85
N MET A 205 7.29 16.31 -13.90
CA MET A 205 7.41 14.88 -14.24
C MET A 205 6.83 13.95 -13.16
N PRO A 206 7.21 14.03 -11.87
CA PRO A 206 6.58 13.26 -10.80
C PRO A 206 5.06 13.43 -10.76
N LEU A 207 4.59 14.67 -10.93
CA LEU A 207 3.16 14.98 -10.89
C LEU A 207 2.42 14.36 -12.08
N LEU A 208 2.94 14.51 -13.30
CA LEU A 208 2.32 13.94 -14.50
C LEU A 208 2.27 12.41 -14.44
N THR A 209 3.33 11.76 -13.93
CA THR A 209 3.33 10.30 -13.76
C THR A 209 2.32 9.84 -12.72
N ALA A 210 2.20 10.57 -11.60
CA ALA A 210 1.22 10.24 -10.57
C ALA A 210 -0.22 10.38 -11.09
N LEU A 211 -0.53 11.47 -11.80
CA LEU A 211 -1.85 11.69 -12.40
C LEU A 211 -2.22 10.62 -13.42
N LEU A 212 -1.28 10.21 -14.28
CA LEU A 212 -1.52 9.11 -15.24
C LEU A 212 -1.74 7.76 -14.52
N GLY A 213 -1.02 7.52 -13.42
CA GLY A 213 -1.22 6.31 -12.60
C GLY A 213 -2.57 6.28 -11.91
N VAL A 214 -2.98 7.41 -11.31
CA VAL A 214 -4.31 7.59 -10.73
C VAL A 214 -5.39 7.40 -11.79
N ALA A 215 -5.27 8.03 -12.96
CA ALA A 215 -6.26 7.90 -14.03
C ALA A 215 -6.44 6.44 -14.49
N LEU A 216 -5.34 5.70 -14.64
CA LEU A 216 -5.40 4.28 -14.99
C LEU A 216 -6.00 3.44 -13.86
N THR A 217 -5.63 3.73 -12.61
CA THR A 217 -6.18 3.04 -11.44
C THR A 217 -7.68 3.27 -11.34
N MET A 218 -8.14 4.51 -11.54
CA MET A 218 -9.56 4.83 -11.54
C MET A 218 -10.30 4.09 -12.65
N ALA A 219 -9.75 4.07 -13.87
CA ALA A 219 -10.33 3.31 -14.97
C ALA A 219 -10.45 1.81 -14.64
N LEU A 220 -9.47 1.21 -13.95
CA LEU A 220 -9.58 -0.17 -13.49
C LEU A 220 -10.65 -0.35 -12.42
N ILE A 221 -10.76 0.57 -11.46
CA ILE A 221 -11.78 0.51 -10.40
C ILE A 221 -13.18 0.62 -11.00
N PHE A 222 -13.40 1.61 -11.88
CA PHE A 222 -14.67 1.75 -12.63
C PHE A 222 -14.97 0.54 -13.51
N GLY A 223 -13.97 -0.04 -14.18
CA GLY A 223 -14.19 -1.26 -14.96
C GLY A 223 -14.46 -2.49 -14.08
N ALA A 224 -13.95 -2.51 -12.86
CA ALA A 224 -14.15 -3.60 -11.93
C ALA A 224 -15.54 -3.61 -11.29
N THR A 225 -16.30 -2.50 -11.30
CA THR A 225 -17.68 -2.47 -10.80
C THR A 225 -18.59 -3.43 -11.57
N GLY A 226 -18.34 -3.64 -12.87
CA GLY A 226 -19.11 -4.58 -13.69
C GLY A 226 -18.94 -6.06 -13.36
N VAL A 227 -17.99 -6.42 -12.49
CA VAL A 227 -17.72 -7.82 -12.11
C VAL A 227 -17.57 -8.03 -10.60
N ALA A 228 -17.51 -6.96 -9.82
CA ALA A 228 -17.34 -7.00 -8.37
C ALA A 228 -18.03 -5.80 -7.71
N THR A 229 -18.55 -6.00 -6.51
CA THR A 229 -19.15 -4.95 -5.69
C THR A 229 -18.06 -4.05 -5.11
N ILE A 230 -18.08 -2.76 -5.46
CA ILE A 230 -17.10 -1.77 -5.04
C ILE A 230 -17.84 -0.58 -4.43
N SER A 231 -17.44 -0.15 -3.23
CA SER A 231 -17.96 1.09 -2.62
C SER A 231 -17.33 2.32 -3.25
N SER A 232 -18.09 3.42 -3.33
CA SER A 232 -17.65 4.73 -3.81
C SER A 232 -16.49 5.33 -3.00
N THR A 233 -16.26 4.85 -1.77
CA THR A 233 -15.09 5.23 -0.96
C THR A 233 -13.78 4.70 -1.57
N THR A 234 -13.84 3.61 -2.35
CA THR A 234 -12.65 2.96 -2.95
C THR A 234 -11.92 3.83 -3.97
N PRO A 235 -12.58 4.44 -4.98
CA PRO A 235 -11.98 5.42 -5.88
C PRO A 235 -11.26 6.57 -5.16
N LEU A 236 -11.84 7.12 -4.10
CA LEU A 236 -11.31 8.28 -3.39
C LEU A 236 -10.04 7.93 -2.61
N LEU A 237 -10.00 6.77 -1.98
CA LEU A 237 -8.76 6.29 -1.38
C LEU A 237 -7.69 5.95 -2.41
N ALA A 238 -8.08 5.36 -3.55
CA ALA A 238 -7.15 5.09 -4.63
C ALA A 238 -6.55 6.38 -5.20
N LEU A 239 -7.34 7.46 -5.31
CA LEU A 239 -6.88 8.80 -5.67
C LEU A 239 -5.87 9.33 -4.65
N MET A 240 -6.27 9.41 -3.37
CA MET A 240 -5.45 9.96 -2.29
C MET A 240 -4.12 9.22 -2.16
N LEU A 241 -4.19 7.90 -2.12
CA LEU A 241 -3.03 7.03 -1.93
C LEU A 241 -2.16 6.99 -3.20
N GLY A 242 -2.78 6.85 -4.38
CA GLY A 242 -2.09 6.81 -5.66
C GLY A 242 -1.32 8.10 -5.96
N LEU A 243 -1.89 9.26 -5.59
CA LEU A 243 -1.23 10.54 -5.75
C LEU A 243 -0.08 10.73 -4.74
N ALA A 244 -0.30 10.42 -3.46
CA ALA A 244 0.74 10.51 -2.43
C ALA A 244 1.95 9.61 -2.76
N VAL A 245 1.69 8.31 -2.95
CA VAL A 245 2.70 7.29 -3.23
C VAL A 245 3.37 7.52 -4.59
N GLY A 246 2.58 7.81 -5.62
CA GLY A 246 3.09 8.01 -6.98
C GLY A 246 4.02 9.22 -7.10
N ILE A 247 3.68 10.34 -6.45
CA ILE A 247 4.55 11.52 -6.44
C ILE A 247 5.84 11.21 -5.68
N ASP A 248 5.77 10.53 -4.54
CA ASP A 248 6.93 10.26 -3.70
C ASP A 248 7.94 9.34 -4.40
N TYR A 249 7.47 8.24 -4.97
CA TYR A 249 8.32 7.30 -5.69
C TYR A 249 9.01 7.95 -6.89
N ALA A 250 8.28 8.80 -7.61
CA ALA A 250 8.84 9.54 -8.71
C ALA A 250 9.82 10.64 -8.25
N LEU A 251 9.58 11.28 -7.10
CA LEU A 251 10.47 12.27 -6.50
C LEU A 251 11.81 11.65 -6.13
N PHE A 252 11.84 10.47 -5.49
CA PHE A 252 13.09 9.80 -5.10
C PHE A 252 13.97 9.47 -6.31
N ILE A 253 13.40 8.86 -7.35
CA ILE A 253 14.13 8.51 -8.57
C ILE A 253 14.60 9.79 -9.29
N THR A 254 13.73 10.80 -9.41
CA THR A 254 14.07 12.07 -10.06
C THR A 254 15.14 12.83 -9.31
N SER A 255 15.09 12.86 -7.98
CA SER A 255 16.11 13.51 -7.15
C SER A 255 17.46 12.84 -7.33
N ARG A 256 17.49 11.50 -7.30
CA ARG A 256 18.74 10.72 -7.49
C ARG A 256 19.36 10.96 -8.86
N HIS A 257 18.54 10.93 -9.92
CA HIS A 257 18.98 11.23 -11.28
C HIS A 257 19.58 12.65 -11.40
N ARG A 258 18.95 13.64 -10.76
CA ARG A 258 19.43 15.02 -10.77
C ARG A 258 20.75 15.20 -10.02
N ASP A 259 20.91 14.52 -8.88
CA ASP A 259 22.17 14.54 -8.13
C ASP A 259 23.30 13.94 -8.98
N GLN A 260 23.06 12.81 -9.64
CA GLN A 260 24.02 12.18 -10.55
C GLN A 260 24.37 13.07 -11.77
N LEU A 261 23.38 13.75 -12.37
CA LEU A 261 23.63 14.72 -13.45
C LEU A 261 24.44 15.93 -12.97
N ARG A 262 24.24 16.36 -11.72
CA ARG A 262 25.01 17.45 -11.13
C ARG A 262 26.49 17.08 -10.98
N ASP A 263 26.76 15.82 -10.71
CA ASP A 263 28.12 15.26 -10.62
C ASP A 263 28.75 14.98 -12.00
N GLY A 264 28.02 15.27 -13.09
CA GLY A 264 28.52 15.21 -14.47
C GLY A 264 28.28 13.88 -15.19
N MET A 265 27.50 12.97 -14.61
CA MET A 265 27.15 11.68 -15.22
C MET A 265 26.33 11.85 -16.50
N ASP A 266 26.55 10.97 -17.48
CA ASP A 266 25.72 10.91 -18.70
C ASP A 266 24.25 10.63 -18.35
N PRO A 267 23.26 11.25 -19.04
CA PRO A 267 21.85 11.08 -18.71
C PRO A 267 21.33 9.65 -18.80
N GLU A 268 21.80 8.85 -19.76
CA GLU A 268 21.37 7.46 -19.91
C GLU A 268 21.85 6.61 -18.73
N GLU A 269 23.13 6.76 -18.40
CA GLU A 269 23.76 6.06 -17.27
C GLU A 269 23.15 6.49 -15.93
N SER A 270 22.88 7.78 -15.79
CA SER A 270 22.25 8.37 -14.62
C SER A 270 20.86 7.81 -14.39
N VAL A 271 19.98 7.79 -15.41
CA VAL A 271 18.64 7.18 -15.24
C VAL A 271 18.75 5.70 -14.90
N ALA A 272 19.63 4.95 -15.56
CA ALA A 272 19.81 3.52 -15.28
C ALA A 272 20.25 3.26 -13.83
N ARG A 273 21.23 4.02 -13.30
CA ARG A 273 21.66 3.92 -11.90
C ARG A 273 20.61 4.39 -10.91
N ALA A 274 19.86 5.44 -11.22
CA ALA A 274 18.78 5.93 -10.36
C ALA A 274 17.67 4.88 -10.20
N VAL A 275 17.26 4.22 -11.29
CA VAL A 275 16.27 3.13 -11.25
C VAL A 275 16.82 1.89 -10.53
N ALA A 276 18.11 1.59 -10.71
CA ALA A 276 18.74 0.44 -10.06
C ALA A 276 18.86 0.58 -8.54
N THR A 277 19.07 1.80 -8.05
CA THR A 277 19.26 2.11 -6.62
C THR A 277 17.95 2.57 -5.99
N SER A 278 17.53 3.82 -6.25
CA SER A 278 16.27 4.36 -5.73
C SER A 278 15.06 3.56 -6.17
N GLY A 279 15.02 3.06 -7.40
CA GLY A 279 13.90 2.22 -7.87
C GLY A 279 13.80 0.88 -7.14
N SER A 280 14.92 0.31 -6.67
CA SER A 280 14.89 -0.93 -5.89
C SER A 280 14.29 -0.73 -4.50
N ALA A 281 14.57 0.43 -3.88
CA ALA A 281 13.91 0.85 -2.65
C ALA A 281 12.41 1.11 -2.89
N VAL A 282 12.04 1.74 -4.02
CA VAL A 282 10.62 1.94 -4.41
C VAL A 282 9.85 0.62 -4.59
N VAL A 283 10.47 -0.42 -5.16
CA VAL A 283 9.84 -1.75 -5.27
C VAL A 283 9.57 -2.34 -3.89
N PHE A 284 10.55 -2.24 -2.99
CA PHE A 284 10.44 -2.79 -1.64
C PHE A 284 9.36 -2.05 -0.82
N ALA A 285 9.40 -0.73 -0.87
CA ALA A 285 8.40 0.18 -0.35
C ALA A 285 6.98 -0.17 -0.82
N GLY A 286 6.77 -0.16 -2.14
CA GLY A 286 5.48 -0.46 -2.73
C GLY A 286 5.00 -1.87 -2.40
N MET A 287 5.89 -2.87 -2.36
CA MET A 287 5.54 -4.23 -1.94
C MET A 287 5.07 -4.28 -0.48
N THR A 288 5.70 -3.53 0.41
CA THR A 288 5.31 -3.45 1.81
C THR A 288 3.91 -2.84 1.95
N VAL A 289 3.64 -1.75 1.23
CA VAL A 289 2.31 -1.11 1.18
C VAL A 289 1.27 -2.06 0.61
N MET A 290 1.56 -2.74 -0.52
CA MET A 290 0.66 -3.70 -1.14
C MET A 290 0.31 -4.86 -0.19
N ILE A 291 1.29 -5.42 0.52
CA ILE A 291 1.03 -6.50 1.48
C ILE A 291 0.20 -5.99 2.66
N ALA A 292 0.45 -4.77 3.15
CA ALA A 292 -0.33 -4.17 4.23
C ALA A 292 -1.80 -3.97 3.84
N LEU A 293 -2.05 -3.47 2.62
CA LEU A 293 -3.38 -3.25 2.07
C LEU A 293 -4.10 -4.57 1.77
N CYS A 294 -3.43 -5.55 1.17
CA CYS A 294 -3.98 -6.91 1.02
C CYS A 294 -4.22 -7.59 2.38
N GLY A 295 -3.50 -7.18 3.42
CA GLY A 295 -3.70 -7.63 4.79
C GLY A 295 -5.08 -7.31 5.36
N LEU A 296 -5.82 -6.35 4.78
CA LEU A 296 -7.22 -6.10 5.16
C LEU A 296 -8.11 -7.33 4.93
N ALA A 297 -7.74 -8.22 4.02
CA ALA A 297 -8.44 -9.50 3.81
C ALA A 297 -8.48 -10.36 5.09
N VAL A 298 -7.51 -10.20 5.99
CA VAL A 298 -7.45 -10.94 7.27
C VAL A 298 -8.58 -10.54 8.22
N ALA A 299 -9.18 -9.36 8.05
CA ALA A 299 -10.36 -8.96 8.82
C ALA A 299 -11.60 -9.82 8.49
N GLY A 300 -11.62 -10.50 7.33
CA GLY A 300 -12.75 -11.33 6.89
C GLY A 300 -13.99 -10.52 6.54
N ILE A 301 -13.79 -9.28 6.07
CA ILE A 301 -14.85 -8.33 5.72
C ILE A 301 -14.76 -8.05 4.21
N PRO A 302 -15.79 -8.37 3.41
CA PRO A 302 -15.72 -8.31 1.95
C PRO A 302 -15.35 -6.93 1.41
N PHE A 303 -16.05 -5.88 1.83
CA PHE A 303 -15.81 -4.52 1.31
C PHE A 303 -14.40 -4.00 1.65
N LEU A 304 -13.86 -4.32 2.84
CA LEU A 304 -12.47 -3.98 3.20
C LEU A 304 -11.46 -4.75 2.35
N THR A 305 -11.79 -5.97 1.98
CA THR A 305 -10.94 -6.81 1.13
C THR A 305 -10.87 -6.24 -0.28
N THR A 306 -12.01 -5.92 -0.89
CA THR A 306 -12.07 -5.34 -2.25
C THR A 306 -11.38 -3.98 -2.30
N MET A 307 -11.64 -3.12 -1.31
CA MET A 307 -11.01 -1.83 -1.12
C MET A 307 -9.48 -1.93 -0.94
N GLY A 308 -9.01 -2.83 -0.08
CA GLY A 308 -7.59 -3.09 0.14
C GLY A 308 -6.88 -3.59 -1.11
N VAL A 309 -7.50 -4.52 -1.85
CA VAL A 309 -6.96 -5.05 -3.11
C VAL A 309 -6.93 -3.96 -4.19
N ALA A 310 -7.99 -3.17 -4.34
CA ALA A 310 -8.05 -2.06 -5.30
C ALA A 310 -6.95 -1.02 -5.01
N ALA A 311 -6.78 -0.64 -3.75
CA ALA A 311 -5.70 0.25 -3.33
C ALA A 311 -4.31 -0.35 -3.60
N ALA A 312 -4.11 -1.65 -3.34
CA ALA A 312 -2.86 -2.35 -3.63
C ALA A 312 -2.55 -2.38 -5.14
N VAL A 313 -3.56 -2.57 -5.99
CA VAL A 313 -3.42 -2.47 -7.46
C VAL A 313 -2.99 -1.04 -7.86
N GLY A 314 -3.59 -0.01 -7.25
CA GLY A 314 -3.17 1.38 -7.48
C GLY A 314 -1.70 1.62 -7.15
N VAL A 315 -1.23 1.09 -6.01
CA VAL A 315 0.20 1.14 -5.63
C VAL A 315 1.07 0.37 -6.61
N ALA A 316 0.65 -0.82 -7.05
CA ALA A 316 1.37 -1.61 -8.04
C ALA A 316 1.57 -0.81 -9.34
N ILE A 317 0.52 -0.13 -9.81
CA ILE A 317 0.55 0.73 -11.00
C ILE A 317 1.50 1.91 -10.78
N ALA A 318 1.44 2.57 -9.63
CA ALA A 318 2.36 3.66 -9.28
C ALA A 318 3.83 3.22 -9.33
N VAL A 319 4.15 2.05 -8.77
CA VAL A 319 5.49 1.45 -8.82
C VAL A 319 5.90 1.15 -10.27
N LEU A 320 5.04 0.50 -11.06
CA LEU A 320 5.33 0.18 -12.46
C LEU A 320 5.58 1.44 -13.30
N ILE A 321 4.80 2.49 -13.09
CA ILE A 321 4.97 3.80 -13.74
C ILE A 321 6.30 4.44 -13.32
N ALA A 322 6.62 4.44 -12.02
CA ALA A 322 7.87 4.99 -11.51
C ALA A 322 9.12 4.27 -12.07
N LEU A 323 9.02 2.97 -12.38
CA LEU A 323 10.12 2.16 -12.93
C LEU A 323 10.20 2.16 -14.46
N THR A 324 9.14 2.57 -15.17
CA THR A 324 9.08 2.50 -16.64
C THR A 324 8.79 3.84 -17.29
N LEU A 325 7.63 4.43 -17.04
CA LEU A 325 7.20 5.68 -17.65
C LEU A 325 8.06 6.86 -17.20
N LEU A 326 8.38 6.95 -15.90
CA LEU A 326 9.22 8.02 -15.38
C LEU A 326 10.61 8.04 -16.03
N PRO A 327 11.38 6.94 -16.10
CA PRO A 327 12.64 6.87 -16.85
C PRO A 327 12.52 7.32 -18.32
N ALA A 328 11.42 6.98 -18.99
CA ALA A 328 11.15 7.42 -20.35
C ALA A 328 10.95 8.95 -20.44
N LEU A 329 10.20 9.53 -19.50
CA LEU A 329 9.99 10.99 -19.40
C LEU A 329 11.28 11.73 -19.07
N LEU A 330 12.09 11.21 -18.13
CA LEU A 330 13.43 11.74 -17.84
C LEU A 330 14.30 11.72 -19.10
N GLY A 331 14.18 10.69 -19.94
CA GLY A 331 14.88 10.59 -21.22
C GLY A 331 14.49 11.64 -22.26
N PHE A 332 13.26 12.18 -22.25
CA PHE A 332 12.90 13.32 -23.10
C PHE A 332 13.52 14.62 -22.62
N ALA A 333 13.72 14.78 -21.32
CA ALA A 333 14.31 15.97 -20.73
C ALA A 333 15.85 15.95 -20.84
N GLY A 334 16.48 14.78 -20.64
CA GLY A 334 17.92 14.57 -20.75
C GLY A 334 18.73 15.61 -19.97
N GLU A 335 19.73 16.21 -20.62
CA GLU A 335 20.60 17.23 -20.02
C GLU A 335 19.87 18.50 -19.54
N ARG A 336 18.64 18.74 -20.00
CA ARG A 336 17.86 19.91 -19.57
C ARG A 336 17.46 19.84 -18.09
N LEU A 337 17.60 18.68 -17.45
CA LEU A 337 17.41 18.49 -16.03
C LEU A 337 18.65 18.82 -15.20
N ARG A 338 19.83 19.00 -15.81
CA ARG A 338 21.04 19.31 -15.06
C ARG A 338 20.84 20.58 -14.22
N PRO A 339 21.00 20.54 -12.89
CA PRO A 339 20.82 21.72 -12.05
C PRO A 339 21.80 22.82 -12.48
N LYS A 340 21.31 24.03 -12.76
CA LYS A 340 22.19 25.17 -13.03
C LYS A 340 22.98 25.50 -11.75
N VAL A 341 24.30 25.33 -11.76
CA VAL A 341 25.17 25.70 -10.64
C VAL A 341 25.12 27.22 -10.46
N ARG A 342 24.38 27.71 -9.46
CA ARG A 342 24.36 29.14 -9.10
C ARG A 342 25.47 29.44 -8.09
N GLY A 343 26.38 30.35 -8.48
CA GLY A 343 27.26 31.10 -7.58
C GLY A 343 28.52 30.37 -7.07
N ALA A 344 29.68 31.06 -7.15
CA ALA A 344 31.03 30.65 -6.75
C ALA A 344 31.66 29.45 -7.50
N GLY A 345 30.96 28.33 -7.69
CA GLY A 345 31.48 27.15 -8.40
C GLY A 345 31.75 27.38 -9.89
N ALA A 346 30.98 28.27 -10.53
CA ALA A 346 31.17 28.64 -11.93
C ALA A 346 32.44 29.49 -12.19
N ARG A 347 32.98 30.18 -11.17
CA ARG A 347 34.27 30.88 -11.26
C ARG A 347 35.44 29.93 -11.07
N ALA A 348 35.32 28.93 -10.20
CA ALA A 348 36.33 27.90 -10.01
C ALA A 348 36.44 26.94 -11.22
N ALA A 349 35.31 26.52 -11.79
CA ALA A 349 35.28 25.65 -12.97
C ALA A 349 35.73 26.36 -14.27
N ARG A 350 35.62 27.71 -14.34
CA ARG A 350 36.22 28.50 -15.44
C ARG A 350 37.70 28.79 -15.23
N ALA A 351 38.18 28.78 -14.00
CA ALA A 351 39.60 28.98 -13.68
C ALA A 351 40.45 27.73 -13.97
N SER A 352 39.85 26.53 -14.03
CA SER A 352 40.54 25.27 -14.38
C SER A 352 40.70 25.04 -15.89
N THR A 353 40.19 25.94 -16.74
CA THR A 353 40.30 25.85 -18.20
C THR A 353 41.38 26.76 -18.81
N ALA A 354 42.23 27.38 -17.99
CA ALA A 354 43.34 28.21 -18.45
C ALA A 354 44.71 27.59 -18.07
N GLU A 355 45.43 27.14 -19.10
CA GLU A 355 46.82 26.65 -19.19
C GLU A 355 47.27 25.37 -18.41
N PRO A 356 48.10 24.50 -19.06
CA PRO A 356 48.63 23.30 -18.44
C PRO A 356 49.93 23.59 -17.67
N ALA A 357 49.88 23.59 -16.33
CA ALA A 357 51.08 23.63 -15.50
C ALA A 357 51.36 22.25 -14.88
N THR A 358 52.61 21.82 -14.99
CA THR A 358 53.17 20.54 -14.53
C THR A 358 53.35 20.52 -13.02
N THR A 359 52.35 20.05 -12.27
CA THR A 359 52.51 19.63 -10.86
C THR A 359 51.44 18.57 -10.53
N PRO A 360 51.73 17.51 -9.74
CA PRO A 360 50.75 16.47 -9.47
C PRO A 360 49.54 17.06 -8.72
N PRO A 361 48.30 16.66 -9.03
CA PRO A 361 47.13 17.27 -8.42
C PRO A 361 47.08 16.90 -6.92
N ALA A 362 47.25 17.90 -6.06
CA ALA A 362 46.84 17.79 -4.68
C ALA A 362 45.31 17.55 -4.66
N ARG A 363 44.88 16.46 -4.00
CA ARG A 363 43.46 16.12 -3.81
C ARG A 363 42.67 17.38 -3.43
N PRO A 364 41.54 17.69 -4.08
CA PRO A 364 40.74 18.85 -3.70
C PRO A 364 40.23 18.65 -2.28
N THR A 365 40.77 19.42 -1.34
CA THR A 365 40.21 19.55 0.01
C THR A 365 38.78 20.06 -0.13
N ALA A 366 37.83 19.27 0.36
CA ALA A 366 36.40 19.50 0.23
C ALA A 366 36.01 20.96 0.55
N PRO A 367 35.13 21.58 -0.24
CA PRO A 367 34.65 22.92 0.05
C PRO A 367 33.91 22.88 1.39
N ARG A 368 34.30 23.77 2.32
CA ARG A 368 33.61 24.00 3.61
C ARG A 368 32.13 24.27 3.34
N ALA A 369 31.29 23.25 3.52
CA ALA A 369 29.85 23.35 3.38
C ALA A 369 29.29 24.21 4.52
N ARG A 370 28.56 25.26 4.16
CA ARG A 370 27.78 26.12 5.08
C ARG A 370 26.91 25.21 5.97
N THR A 371 26.86 25.49 7.26
CA THR A 371 26.08 24.76 8.27
C THR A 371 24.59 24.77 7.90
N GLY A 372 24.11 23.68 7.28
CA GLY A 372 22.69 23.52 6.94
C GLY A 372 21.85 23.23 8.19
N LEU A 373 20.59 23.66 8.17
CA LEU A 373 19.60 23.46 9.25
C LEU A 373 19.52 22.00 9.73
N GLY A 374 19.55 21.03 8.80
CA GLY A 374 19.49 19.60 9.14
C GLY A 374 20.68 19.09 9.96
N ARG A 375 21.90 19.63 9.73
CA ARG A 375 23.08 19.28 10.52
C ARG A 375 22.98 19.82 11.95
N GLY A 376 22.43 21.03 12.09
CA GLY A 376 22.16 21.63 13.41
C GLY A 376 21.14 20.81 14.20
N TRP A 377 20.05 20.40 13.55
CA TRP A 377 18.98 19.60 14.16
C TRP A 377 19.48 18.24 14.66
N VAL A 378 20.15 17.45 13.80
CA VAL A 378 20.66 16.14 14.21
C VAL A 378 21.66 16.24 15.35
N ARG A 379 22.55 17.24 15.33
CA ARG A 379 23.50 17.44 16.43
C ARG A 379 22.78 17.77 17.73
N LEU A 380 21.71 18.54 17.70
CA LEU A 380 20.90 18.82 18.89
C LEU A 380 20.28 17.53 19.44
N VAL A 381 19.58 16.79 18.58
CA VAL A 381 18.88 15.53 18.90
C VAL A 381 19.83 14.45 19.43
N THR A 382 21.01 14.33 18.82
CA THR A 382 22.01 13.31 19.20
C THR A 382 22.90 13.72 20.37
N ARG A 383 22.93 14.99 20.76
CA ARG A 383 23.71 15.48 21.91
C ARG A 383 23.05 15.18 23.26
N VAL A 384 21.71 15.17 23.30
CA VAL A 384 20.93 14.87 24.51
C VAL A 384 19.88 13.77 24.26
N PRO A 385 20.31 12.59 23.77
CA PRO A 385 19.39 11.64 23.15
C PRO A 385 18.37 11.05 24.15
N VAL A 386 18.71 10.88 25.43
CA VAL A 386 17.76 10.41 26.46
C VAL A 386 16.63 11.42 26.67
N LEU A 387 16.97 12.71 26.80
CA LEU A 387 15.96 13.77 26.97
C LEU A 387 15.08 13.87 25.73
N THR A 388 15.67 13.78 24.54
CA THR A 388 14.90 13.82 23.28
C THR A 388 13.93 12.64 23.18
N VAL A 389 14.36 11.42 23.50
CA VAL A 389 13.47 10.24 23.53
C VAL A 389 12.33 10.44 24.52
N LEU A 390 12.62 10.88 25.75
CA LEU A 390 11.59 11.09 26.77
C LEU A 390 10.58 12.15 26.37
N VAL A 391 11.03 13.30 25.84
CA VAL A 391 10.15 14.40 25.41
C VAL A 391 9.28 13.97 24.25
N VAL A 392 9.82 13.28 23.25
CA VAL A 392 9.03 12.83 22.09
C VAL A 392 8.03 11.74 22.51
N VAL A 393 8.46 10.72 23.26
CA VAL A 393 7.56 9.64 23.71
C VAL A 393 6.47 10.17 24.63
N ALA A 394 6.80 11.04 25.59
CA ALA A 394 5.80 11.66 26.47
C ALA A 394 4.85 12.57 25.69
N GLY A 395 5.37 13.40 24.77
CA GLY A 395 4.55 14.26 23.93
C GLY A 395 3.58 13.47 23.05
N LEU A 396 4.06 12.41 22.40
CA LEU A 396 3.20 11.52 21.62
C LEU A 396 2.21 10.75 22.49
N GLY A 397 2.61 10.34 23.69
CA GLY A 397 1.71 9.72 24.66
C GLY A 397 0.56 10.64 25.08
N VAL A 398 0.84 11.93 25.31
CA VAL A 398 -0.19 12.94 25.60
C VAL A 398 -1.12 13.15 24.40
N VAL A 399 -0.56 13.26 23.19
CA VAL A 399 -1.38 13.40 21.97
C VAL A 399 -2.21 12.14 21.69
N SER A 400 -1.74 10.96 22.11
CA SER A 400 -2.46 9.69 21.96
C SER A 400 -3.55 9.49 23.01
N TYR A 401 -3.57 10.26 24.10
CA TYR A 401 -4.52 10.07 25.20
C TYR A 401 -6.00 10.09 24.77
N PRO A 402 -6.47 11.02 23.91
CA PRO A 402 -7.85 11.04 23.45
C PRO A 402 -8.26 9.79 22.66
N ALA A 403 -7.31 9.01 22.16
CA ALA A 403 -7.60 7.76 21.43
C ALA A 403 -8.30 6.70 22.32
N LEU A 404 -8.22 6.84 23.64
CA LEU A 404 -8.89 5.94 24.58
C LEU A 404 -10.41 6.14 24.61
N ASP A 405 -10.89 7.32 24.24
CA ASP A 405 -12.31 7.66 24.23
C ASP A 405 -12.96 7.43 22.85
N LEU A 406 -12.18 6.93 21.89
CA LEU A 406 -12.55 6.85 20.48
C LEU A 406 -13.77 5.95 20.27
N ARG A 407 -14.86 6.54 19.79
CA ARG A 407 -16.13 5.89 19.49
C ARG A 407 -16.18 5.52 18.01
N LEU A 408 -16.44 4.24 17.75
CA LEU A 408 -16.50 3.68 16.41
C LEU A 408 -17.94 3.36 16.04
N ALA A 409 -18.48 4.02 15.02
CA ALA A 409 -19.78 3.74 14.44
C ALA A 409 -19.71 3.75 12.90
N LEU A 410 -20.73 3.25 12.21
CA LEU A 410 -20.90 3.54 10.79
C LEU A 410 -21.58 4.91 10.62
N PRO A 411 -21.35 5.60 9.49
CA PRO A 411 -22.00 6.89 9.24
C PRO A 411 -23.52 6.74 9.21
N SER A 412 -24.21 7.70 9.82
CA SER A 412 -25.66 7.88 9.74
C SER A 412 -25.98 9.23 9.09
N ASN A 413 -27.26 9.49 8.77
CA ASN A 413 -27.70 10.80 8.28
C ASN A 413 -27.40 11.94 9.28
N GLY A 414 -27.27 11.62 10.57
CA GLY A 414 -26.79 12.55 11.58
C GLY A 414 -25.35 13.02 11.36
N THR A 415 -24.54 12.34 10.55
CA THR A 415 -23.16 12.77 10.23
C THR A 415 -23.06 13.63 8.97
N ALA A 416 -24.18 13.88 8.29
CA ALA A 416 -24.22 14.71 7.09
C ALA A 416 -24.01 16.21 7.40
N ALA A 417 -23.58 16.98 6.38
CA ALA A 417 -23.30 18.40 6.54
C ALA A 417 -24.58 19.20 6.88
N PRO A 418 -24.50 20.21 7.77
CA PRO A 418 -25.66 21.04 8.09
C PRO A 418 -26.24 21.73 6.85
N GLY A 419 -27.57 21.78 6.77
CA GLY A 419 -28.28 22.37 5.63
C GLY A 419 -28.47 21.42 4.44
N THR A 420 -27.97 20.18 4.52
CA THR A 420 -28.37 19.12 3.58
C THR A 420 -29.74 18.55 3.97
N PRO A 421 -30.59 18.14 3.02
CA PRO A 421 -31.90 17.54 3.32
C PRO A 421 -31.82 16.35 4.28
N ALA A 422 -30.84 15.46 4.08
CA ALA A 422 -30.61 14.32 4.96
C ALA A 422 -30.37 14.72 6.43
N ARG A 423 -29.58 15.79 6.66
CA ARG A 423 -29.30 16.28 8.01
C ARG A 423 -30.51 16.98 8.63
N THR A 424 -31.19 17.83 7.86
CA THR A 424 -32.40 18.53 8.34
C THR A 424 -33.49 17.53 8.72
N THR A 425 -33.77 16.54 7.86
CA THR A 425 -34.73 15.47 8.18
C THR A 425 -34.33 14.71 9.44
N TYR A 426 -33.06 14.34 9.60
CA TYR A 426 -32.58 13.65 10.80
C TYR A 426 -32.81 14.47 12.07
N ASP A 427 -32.52 15.77 12.03
CA ASP A 427 -32.69 16.69 13.16
C ASP A 427 -34.16 16.88 13.52
N LEU A 428 -35.04 17.05 12.52
CA LEU A 428 -36.50 17.16 12.74
C LEU A 428 -37.08 15.88 13.34
N ILE A 429 -36.64 14.70 12.88
CA ILE A 429 -37.05 13.41 13.48
C ILE A 429 -36.57 13.34 14.93
N ALA A 430 -35.31 13.69 15.19
CA ALA A 430 -34.74 13.63 16.53
C ALA A 430 -35.44 14.61 17.51
N GLU A 431 -35.85 15.79 17.03
CA GLU A 431 -36.54 16.81 17.83
C GLU A 431 -37.97 16.40 18.20
N HIS A 432 -38.75 15.90 17.23
CA HIS A 432 -40.17 15.63 17.43
C HIS A 432 -40.51 14.20 17.87
N TYR A 433 -39.66 13.21 17.52
CA TYR A 433 -39.90 11.79 17.82
C TYR A 433 -38.85 11.19 18.77
N GLY A 434 -37.77 11.93 19.06
CA GLY A 434 -36.63 11.44 19.83
C GLY A 434 -35.53 10.86 18.95
N PRO A 435 -34.26 10.87 19.43
CA PRO A 435 -33.11 10.56 18.59
C PRO A 435 -33.06 9.11 18.09
N GLY A 436 -33.64 8.15 18.81
CA GLY A 436 -33.66 6.75 18.40
C GLY A 436 -34.65 6.40 17.30
N TYR A 437 -35.59 7.29 16.97
CA TYR A 437 -36.47 7.10 15.81
C TYR A 437 -35.68 7.08 14.49
N ASN A 438 -34.51 7.73 14.44
CA ASN A 438 -33.61 7.69 13.30
C ASN A 438 -32.89 6.33 13.12
N GLY A 439 -33.09 5.37 14.03
CA GLY A 439 -32.35 4.12 14.04
C GLY A 439 -33.12 2.94 14.64
N PRO A 440 -34.35 2.64 14.17
CA PRO A 440 -35.16 1.57 14.74
C PRO A 440 -34.45 0.21 14.62
N LEU A 441 -34.68 -0.64 15.62
CA LEU A 441 -34.26 -2.04 15.62
C LEU A 441 -35.44 -2.90 15.20
N VAL A 442 -35.18 -4.02 14.55
CA VAL A 442 -36.20 -4.99 14.18
C VAL A 442 -35.87 -6.30 14.87
N VAL A 443 -36.78 -6.80 15.69
CA VAL A 443 -36.69 -8.15 16.25
C VAL A 443 -37.56 -9.05 15.40
N SER A 444 -36.95 -10.01 14.71
CA SER A 444 -37.69 -11.02 13.95
C SER A 444 -37.92 -12.26 14.79
N ALA A 445 -39.09 -12.87 14.63
CA ALA A 445 -39.50 -14.09 15.30
C ALA A 445 -40.02 -15.12 14.30
N THR A 446 -39.62 -16.38 14.41
CA THR A 446 -40.18 -17.46 13.57
C THR A 446 -41.35 -18.12 14.28
N ILE A 447 -42.58 -17.79 13.88
CA ILE A 447 -43.82 -18.10 14.59
C ILE A 447 -44.60 -19.30 14.01
N VAL A 448 -43.98 -20.09 13.13
CA VAL A 448 -44.60 -21.25 12.43
C VAL A 448 -45.30 -22.24 13.37
N GLY A 449 -44.85 -22.37 14.62
CA GLY A 449 -45.41 -23.28 15.62
C GLY A 449 -46.49 -22.69 16.54
N SER A 450 -46.83 -21.41 16.40
CA SER A 450 -47.77 -20.74 17.31
C SER A 450 -49.23 -20.95 16.89
N ASP A 451 -50.06 -21.38 17.84
CA ASP A 451 -51.52 -21.45 17.68
C ASP A 451 -52.22 -20.09 17.89
N ASP A 452 -51.50 -19.09 18.43
CA ASP A 452 -51.96 -17.70 18.58
C ASP A 452 -50.86 -16.69 18.15
N PRO A 453 -50.68 -16.49 16.83
CA PRO A 453 -49.67 -15.57 16.29
C PRO A 453 -49.79 -14.12 16.77
N LEU A 454 -51.02 -13.63 16.94
CA LEU A 454 -51.26 -12.23 17.30
C LEU A 454 -51.00 -12.01 18.80
N GLY A 455 -51.55 -12.85 19.67
CA GLY A 455 -51.29 -12.77 21.10
C GLY A 455 -49.80 -12.94 21.44
N LEU A 456 -49.10 -13.83 20.72
CA LEU A 456 -47.66 -13.99 20.87
C LEU A 456 -46.88 -12.72 20.50
N MET A 457 -47.26 -12.02 19.42
CA MET A 457 -46.62 -10.74 19.05
C MET A 457 -46.88 -9.63 20.06
N ASP A 458 -48.10 -9.54 20.61
CA ASP A 458 -48.44 -8.57 21.65
C ASP A 458 -47.63 -8.83 22.94
N ASP A 459 -47.58 -10.09 23.38
CA ASP A 459 -46.83 -10.50 24.56
C ASP A 459 -45.31 -10.28 24.38
N LEU A 460 -44.78 -10.54 23.18
CA LEU A 460 -43.38 -10.28 22.84
C LEU A 460 -43.09 -8.78 22.83
N ALA A 461 -44.00 -7.96 22.30
CA ALA A 461 -43.88 -6.51 22.31
C ALA A 461 -43.86 -5.96 23.74
N ASP A 462 -44.70 -6.46 24.64
CA ASP A 462 -44.73 -6.04 26.05
C ASP A 462 -43.44 -6.41 26.80
N ASP A 463 -42.91 -7.62 26.59
CA ASP A 463 -41.63 -8.01 27.18
C ASP A 463 -40.48 -7.15 26.65
N LEU A 464 -40.47 -6.82 25.36
CA LEU A 464 -39.46 -5.94 24.76
C LEU A 464 -39.58 -4.50 25.27
N ARG A 465 -40.80 -3.96 25.43
CA ARG A 465 -41.05 -2.64 26.04
C ARG A 465 -40.50 -2.55 27.46
N ALA A 466 -40.44 -3.66 28.19
CA ALA A 466 -39.92 -3.68 29.56
C ALA A 466 -38.37 -3.61 29.64
N ILE A 467 -37.66 -3.76 28.51
CA ILE A 467 -36.20 -3.69 28.48
C ILE A 467 -35.75 -2.22 28.62
N PRO A 468 -34.85 -1.89 29.58
CA PRO A 468 -34.34 -0.53 29.73
C PRO A 468 -33.68 -0.01 28.45
N GLY A 469 -34.02 1.22 28.05
CA GLY A 469 -33.52 1.87 26.84
C GLY A 469 -34.42 1.74 25.61
N VAL A 470 -35.54 1.01 25.71
CA VAL A 470 -36.62 1.02 24.70
C VAL A 470 -37.53 2.21 24.95
N ALA A 471 -37.65 3.10 23.98
CA ALA A 471 -38.57 4.24 24.05
C ALA A 471 -40.00 3.81 23.71
N SER A 472 -40.17 3.05 22.62
CA SER A 472 -41.47 2.54 22.19
C SER A 472 -41.35 1.33 21.27
N VAL A 473 -42.47 0.63 21.09
CA VAL A 473 -42.61 -0.51 20.16
C VAL A 473 -43.88 -0.25 19.34
N PRO A 474 -43.77 0.51 18.23
CA PRO A 474 -44.92 0.96 17.45
C PRO A 474 -45.50 -0.11 16.54
N LEU A 475 -44.74 -1.17 16.24
CA LEU A 475 -45.19 -2.25 15.36
C LEU A 475 -44.82 -3.60 15.94
N ALA A 476 -45.80 -4.48 16.06
CA ALA A 476 -45.62 -5.90 16.37
C ALA A 476 -46.65 -6.69 15.57
N THR A 477 -46.22 -7.39 14.52
CA THR A 477 -47.17 -8.02 13.59
C THR A 477 -46.62 -9.29 12.93
N PRO A 478 -47.45 -10.33 12.76
CA PRO A 478 -47.10 -11.48 11.93
C PRO A 478 -47.15 -11.13 10.43
N ASN A 479 -46.44 -11.91 9.60
CA ASN A 479 -46.60 -11.85 8.15
C ASN A 479 -47.94 -12.47 7.72
N ALA A 480 -48.31 -12.24 6.45
CA ALA A 480 -49.58 -12.70 5.87
C ALA A 480 -49.81 -14.22 6.04
N ASP A 481 -48.74 -15.03 6.00
CA ASP A 481 -48.81 -16.48 6.13
C ASP A 481 -48.58 -16.98 7.58
N ALA A 482 -48.48 -16.07 8.56
CA ALA A 482 -48.24 -16.36 9.98
C ALA A 482 -47.05 -17.31 10.26
N SER A 483 -46.02 -17.23 9.43
CA SER A 483 -44.78 -18.01 9.53
C SER A 483 -43.65 -17.24 10.21
N ALA A 484 -43.67 -15.91 10.13
CA ALA A 484 -42.71 -15.02 10.74
C ALA A 484 -43.42 -13.79 11.33
N GLY A 485 -42.83 -13.20 12.37
CA GLY A 485 -43.29 -11.97 13.00
C GLY A 485 -42.16 -10.96 13.09
N ILE A 486 -42.52 -9.68 13.05
CA ILE A 486 -41.59 -8.58 13.32
C ILE A 486 -42.08 -7.72 14.46
N VAL A 487 -41.14 -7.30 15.30
CA VAL A 487 -41.36 -6.29 16.33
C VAL A 487 -40.37 -5.15 16.08
N GLN A 488 -40.88 -3.96 15.76
CA GLN A 488 -40.07 -2.77 15.60
C GLN A 488 -39.85 -2.14 16.97
N VAL A 489 -38.60 -1.94 17.35
CA VAL A 489 -38.20 -1.37 18.65
C VAL A 489 -37.51 -0.05 18.39
N ILE A 490 -38.05 1.04 18.93
CA ILE A 490 -37.43 2.37 18.87
C ILE A 490 -36.58 2.56 20.14
N PRO A 491 -35.25 2.71 20.01
CA PRO A 491 -34.38 3.02 21.15
C PRO A 491 -34.61 4.43 21.71
N GLU A 492 -34.20 4.68 22.96
CA GLU A 492 -34.11 6.04 23.50
C GLU A 492 -32.93 6.83 22.89
N GLY A 493 -31.85 6.13 22.51
CA GLY A 493 -30.61 6.74 21.99
C GLY A 493 -30.50 6.75 20.47
N ALA A 494 -29.63 7.61 19.93
CA ALA A 494 -29.34 7.68 18.49
C ALA A 494 -28.74 6.35 17.93
N PRO A 495 -28.84 6.07 16.62
CA PRO A 495 -28.30 4.85 16.00
C PRO A 495 -26.79 4.63 16.21
N ASP A 496 -26.02 5.71 16.35
CA ASP A 496 -24.56 5.71 16.54
C ASP A 496 -24.15 5.88 18.02
N SER A 497 -25.12 5.85 18.93
CA SER A 497 -24.90 6.01 20.38
C SER A 497 -24.45 4.72 21.07
N THR A 498 -23.83 4.86 22.25
CA THR A 498 -23.42 3.69 23.04
C THR A 498 -24.62 3.04 23.72
N GLU A 499 -25.62 3.85 24.07
CA GLU A 499 -26.88 3.47 24.67
C GLU A 499 -27.66 2.50 23.78
N THR A 500 -27.80 2.81 22.49
CA THR A 500 -28.46 1.92 21.51
C THR A 500 -27.68 0.63 21.29
N LYS A 501 -26.35 0.71 21.31
CA LYS A 501 -25.49 -0.47 21.22
C LYS A 501 -25.67 -1.42 22.40
N ASP A 502 -25.75 -0.87 23.60
CA ASP A 502 -25.99 -1.64 24.82
C ASP A 502 -27.42 -2.18 24.87
N LEU A 503 -28.41 -1.47 24.30
CA LEU A 503 -29.77 -1.99 24.10
C LEU A 503 -29.78 -3.20 23.18
N VAL A 504 -29.11 -3.17 22.03
CA VAL A 504 -29.02 -4.34 21.13
C VAL A 504 -28.45 -5.55 21.87
N ARG A 505 -27.41 -5.35 22.69
CA ARG A 505 -26.84 -6.40 23.53
C ARG A 505 -27.84 -6.89 24.58
N ALA A 506 -28.57 -5.98 25.24
CA ALA A 506 -29.58 -6.34 26.23
C ALA A 506 -30.72 -7.17 25.62
N ILE A 507 -31.20 -6.81 24.42
CA ILE A 507 -32.22 -7.58 23.70
C ILE A 507 -31.68 -8.98 23.35
N ARG A 508 -30.43 -9.08 22.88
CA ARG A 508 -29.79 -10.37 22.58
C ARG A 508 -29.54 -11.23 23.83
N ASP A 509 -29.17 -10.61 24.94
CA ASP A 509 -28.99 -11.30 26.23
C ASP A 509 -30.33 -11.80 26.79
N ALA A 510 -31.43 -11.08 26.50
CA ALA A 510 -32.80 -11.49 26.86
C ALA A 510 -33.39 -12.54 25.90
N ALA A 511 -32.93 -12.59 24.65
CA ALA A 511 -33.49 -13.46 23.61
C ALA A 511 -33.60 -14.93 24.04
N PRO A 512 -32.58 -15.61 24.61
CA PRO A 512 -32.70 -17.00 25.02
C PRO A 512 -33.83 -17.28 26.04
N ALA A 513 -34.13 -16.31 26.91
CA ALA A 513 -35.22 -16.44 27.89
C ALA A 513 -36.59 -16.28 27.22
N LEU A 514 -36.70 -15.37 26.26
CA LEU A 514 -37.91 -15.15 25.47
C LEU A 514 -38.17 -16.32 24.51
N GLU A 515 -37.13 -16.83 23.85
CA GLU A 515 -37.19 -18.03 23.01
C GLU A 515 -37.70 -19.24 23.81
N ALA A 516 -37.20 -19.43 25.04
CA ALA A 516 -37.67 -20.50 25.91
C ALA A 516 -39.10 -20.29 26.44
N LYS A 517 -39.55 -19.04 26.59
CA LYS A 517 -40.90 -18.68 27.05
C LYS A 517 -41.95 -18.92 25.97
N TYR A 518 -41.64 -18.56 24.73
CA TYR A 518 -42.59 -18.56 23.62
C TYR A 518 -42.36 -19.69 22.59
N ASP A 519 -41.29 -20.47 22.72
CA ASP A 519 -40.87 -21.53 21.78
C ASP A 519 -40.68 -21.03 20.34
N VAL A 520 -40.19 -19.80 20.19
CA VAL A 520 -39.92 -19.16 18.88
C VAL A 520 -38.49 -18.65 18.84
N PRO A 521 -37.70 -18.97 17.79
CA PRO A 521 -36.39 -18.36 17.59
C PRO A 521 -36.51 -16.85 17.35
N LEU A 522 -35.65 -16.07 18.00
CA LEU A 522 -35.60 -14.62 17.90
C LEU A 522 -34.26 -14.16 17.33
N ALA A 523 -34.27 -13.10 16.54
CA ALA A 523 -33.04 -12.47 16.07
C ALA A 523 -33.19 -10.95 16.00
N VAL A 524 -32.13 -10.23 16.36
CA VAL A 524 -32.11 -8.76 16.28
C VAL A 524 -31.45 -8.33 14.99
N THR A 525 -32.20 -7.58 14.18
CA THR A 525 -31.82 -7.07 12.87
C THR A 525 -32.25 -5.61 12.68
N GLY A 526 -32.20 -5.13 11.43
CA GLY A 526 -32.33 -3.73 11.06
C GLY A 526 -30.98 -3.09 10.78
N PHE A 527 -30.99 -1.98 10.03
CA PHE A 527 -29.77 -1.29 9.59
C PHE A 527 -28.85 -0.90 10.76
N THR A 528 -29.43 -0.42 11.86
CA THR A 528 -28.68 -0.09 13.08
C THR A 528 -27.99 -1.31 13.69
N ALA A 529 -28.69 -2.44 13.80
CA ALA A 529 -28.13 -3.68 14.35
C ALA A 529 -27.02 -4.26 13.44
N VAL A 530 -27.22 -4.21 12.12
CA VAL A 530 -26.18 -4.58 11.14
C VAL A 530 -24.97 -3.67 11.29
N GLY A 531 -25.17 -2.36 11.40
CA GLY A 531 -24.09 -1.40 11.62
C GLY A 531 -23.30 -1.66 12.90
N ILE A 532 -23.99 -1.95 14.01
CA ILE A 532 -23.37 -2.32 15.29
C ILE A 532 -22.53 -3.60 15.16
N ASP A 533 -23.04 -4.64 14.49
CA ASP A 533 -22.32 -5.89 14.27
C ASP A 533 -21.08 -5.73 13.40
N VAL A 534 -21.20 -4.92 12.34
CA VAL A 534 -20.07 -4.54 11.48
C VAL A 534 -19.01 -3.82 12.33
N SER A 535 -19.41 -2.83 13.14
CA SER A 535 -18.51 -2.09 14.03
C SER A 535 -17.83 -2.99 15.06
N ASP A 536 -18.55 -3.93 15.68
CA ASP A 536 -17.98 -4.87 16.66
C ASP A 536 -17.01 -5.86 16.02
N ARG A 537 -17.32 -6.36 14.81
CA ARG A 537 -16.39 -7.24 14.07
C ARG A 537 -15.14 -6.49 13.61
N LEU A 538 -15.28 -5.24 13.17
CA LEU A 538 -14.16 -4.36 12.84
C LEU A 538 -13.27 -4.10 14.05
N GLY A 539 -13.87 -3.75 15.19
CA GLY A 539 -13.17 -3.55 16.46
C GLY A 539 -12.42 -4.81 16.91
N GLY A 540 -13.06 -5.98 16.82
CA GLY A 540 -12.44 -7.28 17.12
C GLY A 540 -11.29 -7.65 16.18
N ALA A 541 -11.33 -7.18 14.93
CA ALA A 541 -10.29 -7.43 13.93
C ALA A 541 -9.04 -6.52 14.09
N LEU A 542 -9.13 -5.43 14.87
CA LEU A 542 -8.02 -4.48 15.06
C LEU A 542 -6.76 -5.13 15.61
N LEU A 543 -6.89 -5.96 16.65
CA LEU A 543 -5.75 -6.61 17.29
C LEU A 543 -5.10 -7.67 16.38
N PRO A 544 -5.85 -8.63 15.78
CA PRO A 544 -5.30 -9.55 14.78
C PRO A 544 -4.60 -8.84 13.62
N PHE A 545 -5.23 -7.80 13.06
CA PHE A 545 -4.65 -7.02 11.97
C PHE A 545 -3.38 -6.28 12.42
N GLY A 546 -3.40 -5.66 13.61
CA GLY A 546 -2.24 -5.00 14.18
C GLY A 546 -1.07 -5.96 14.42
N VAL A 547 -1.33 -7.17 14.91
CA VAL A 547 -0.31 -8.22 15.05
C VAL A 547 0.26 -8.62 13.70
N LEU A 548 -0.58 -8.76 12.67
CA LEU A 548 -0.13 -9.06 11.31
C LEU A 548 0.80 -7.95 10.78
N VAL A 549 0.36 -6.69 10.83
CA VAL A 549 1.11 -5.53 10.33
C VAL A 549 2.42 -5.36 11.09
N VAL A 550 2.38 -5.41 12.43
CA VAL A 550 3.57 -5.32 13.28
C VAL A 550 4.51 -6.51 13.05
N GLY A 551 3.99 -7.73 12.99
CA GLY A 551 4.78 -8.93 12.73
C GLY A 551 5.48 -8.88 11.38
N LEU A 552 4.74 -8.50 10.33
CA LEU A 552 5.28 -8.29 8.99
C LEU A 552 6.34 -7.19 8.99
N SER A 553 6.12 -6.08 9.70
CA SER A 553 7.11 -5.01 9.84
C SER A 553 8.43 -5.53 10.40
N LEU A 554 8.37 -6.28 11.50
CA LEU A 554 9.56 -6.80 12.17
C LEU A 554 10.35 -7.72 11.24
N VAL A 555 9.65 -8.59 10.49
CA VAL A 555 10.27 -9.51 9.54
C VAL A 555 10.90 -8.76 8.36
N LEU A 556 10.16 -7.85 7.72
CA LEU A 556 10.63 -7.11 6.55
C LEU A 556 11.82 -6.18 6.90
N LEU A 557 11.72 -5.42 7.99
CA LEU A 557 12.83 -4.59 8.46
C LEU A 557 14.04 -5.43 8.88
N ALA A 558 13.83 -6.56 9.56
CA ALA A 558 14.94 -7.41 10.00
C ALA A 558 15.69 -7.98 8.79
N MET A 559 14.96 -8.32 7.73
CA MET A 559 15.52 -8.77 6.46
C MET A 559 16.37 -7.68 5.78
N VAL A 560 15.90 -6.43 5.75
CA VAL A 560 16.61 -5.32 5.10
C VAL A 560 17.83 -4.86 5.89
N PHE A 561 17.66 -4.52 7.17
CA PHE A 561 18.77 -3.94 7.97
C PHE A 561 19.72 -4.97 8.54
N ARG A 562 19.32 -6.26 8.50
CA ARG A 562 20.01 -7.34 9.21
C ARG A 562 20.31 -6.94 10.65
N SER A 563 19.26 -6.49 11.35
CA SER A 563 19.30 -6.03 12.74
C SER A 563 17.99 -6.36 13.44
N VAL A 564 18.01 -6.60 14.75
CA VAL A 564 16.80 -6.76 15.59
C VAL A 564 16.37 -5.43 16.22
N ALA A 565 17.33 -4.59 16.60
CA ALA A 565 17.04 -3.34 17.30
C ALA A 565 16.39 -2.30 16.40
N VAL A 566 16.82 -2.21 15.13
CA VAL A 566 16.29 -1.27 14.14
C VAL A 566 14.81 -1.54 13.81
N PRO A 567 14.39 -2.79 13.52
CA PRO A 567 12.97 -3.13 13.39
C PRO A 567 12.17 -2.75 14.63
N LEU A 568 12.60 -3.19 15.81
CA LEU A 568 11.84 -2.99 17.04
C LEU A 568 11.60 -1.50 17.33
N LYS A 569 12.63 -0.66 17.21
CA LYS A 569 12.45 0.78 17.43
C LYS A 569 11.61 1.45 16.34
N ALA A 570 11.65 0.96 15.10
CA ALA A 570 10.83 1.47 14.01
C ALA A 570 9.35 1.13 14.26
N THR A 571 9.06 -0.11 14.65
CA THR A 571 7.71 -0.56 15.03
C THR A 571 7.16 0.24 16.22
N ILE A 572 7.96 0.47 17.27
CA ILE A 572 7.51 1.28 18.42
C ILE A 572 7.21 2.73 17.98
N GLY A 573 8.09 3.31 17.17
CA GLY A 573 7.87 4.65 16.60
C GLY A 573 6.59 4.71 15.77
N PHE A 574 6.37 3.72 14.91
CA PHE A 574 5.14 3.59 14.12
C PHE A 574 3.88 3.50 15.00
N LEU A 575 3.88 2.66 16.04
CA LEU A 575 2.75 2.54 16.95
C LEU A 575 2.45 3.86 17.69
N LEU A 576 3.49 4.62 18.05
CA LEU A 576 3.33 5.97 18.61
C LEU A 576 2.72 6.95 17.60
N SER A 577 3.09 6.87 16.32
CA SER A 577 2.49 7.69 15.26
C SER A 577 1.02 7.35 15.03
N VAL A 578 0.67 6.07 15.03
CA VAL A 578 -0.72 5.59 14.91
C VAL A 578 -1.54 6.05 16.11
N GLY A 579 -1.01 5.88 17.33
CA GLY A 579 -1.68 6.37 18.55
C GLY A 579 -1.91 7.88 18.52
N ALA A 580 -0.91 8.65 18.09
CA ALA A 580 -1.04 10.10 17.98
C ALA A 580 -2.04 10.52 16.88
N ALA A 581 -2.12 9.77 15.79
CA ALA A 581 -3.13 10.01 14.74
C ALA A 581 -4.54 9.74 15.27
N PHE A 582 -4.77 8.62 15.97
CA PHE A 582 -6.06 8.34 16.61
C PHE A 582 -6.43 9.37 17.65
N GLY A 583 -5.49 9.76 18.51
CA GLY A 583 -5.76 10.76 19.54
C GLY A 583 -6.02 12.15 18.96
N ALA A 584 -5.35 12.54 17.88
CA ALA A 584 -5.68 13.76 17.17
C ALA A 584 -7.06 13.68 16.50
N THR A 585 -7.41 12.56 15.88
CA THR A 585 -8.74 12.37 15.27
C THR A 585 -9.84 12.45 16.33
N ALA A 586 -9.72 11.73 17.45
CA ALA A 586 -10.68 11.83 18.55
C ALA A 586 -10.77 13.26 19.11
N ALA A 587 -9.65 13.94 19.33
CA ALA A 587 -9.66 15.31 19.82
C ALA A 587 -10.39 16.28 18.88
N VAL A 588 -10.25 16.12 17.56
CA VAL A 588 -10.89 17.01 16.58
C VAL A 588 -12.35 16.66 16.34
N PHE A 589 -12.65 15.39 16.08
CA PHE A 589 -13.97 14.96 15.62
C PHE A 589 -14.91 14.55 16.77
N GLU A 590 -14.40 14.14 17.92
CA GLU A 590 -15.25 13.78 19.07
C GLU A 590 -15.25 14.87 20.14
N TRP A 591 -14.09 15.44 20.47
CA TRP A 591 -14.01 16.52 21.47
C TRP A 591 -14.22 17.92 20.87
N GLY A 592 -14.23 18.05 19.54
CA GLY A 592 -14.51 19.31 18.83
C GLY A 592 -13.34 20.30 18.81
N TRP A 593 -12.11 19.87 19.10
CA TRP A 593 -10.95 20.77 19.05
C TRP A 593 -10.69 21.27 17.64
N PHE A 594 -10.47 22.58 17.47
CA PHE A 594 -10.25 23.21 16.17
C PHE A 594 -11.38 23.00 15.14
N GLY A 595 -12.59 22.61 15.58
CA GLY A 595 -13.68 22.26 14.66
C GLY A 595 -14.02 23.38 13.67
N SER A 596 -14.11 24.63 14.14
CA SER A 596 -14.40 25.79 13.28
C SER A 596 -13.30 26.12 12.25
N LEU A 597 -12.04 25.74 12.50
CA LEU A 597 -10.94 25.96 11.56
C LEU A 597 -10.90 24.90 10.46
N LEU A 598 -11.37 23.69 10.79
CA LEU A 598 -11.35 22.52 9.92
C LEU A 598 -12.71 22.25 9.26
N ASN A 599 -13.69 23.15 9.40
CA ASN A 599 -15.07 22.98 8.95
C ASN A 599 -15.72 21.69 9.51
N VAL A 600 -15.42 21.35 10.77
CA VAL A 600 -16.12 20.28 11.50
C VAL A 600 -17.29 20.95 12.19
N ASP A 601 -18.45 20.87 11.56
CA ASP A 601 -19.63 21.60 12.03
C ASP A 601 -20.23 20.97 13.29
N GLN A 602 -20.09 19.65 13.46
CA GLN A 602 -20.50 18.92 14.66
C GLN A 602 -19.57 17.75 14.98
N THR A 603 -19.50 17.41 16.26
CA THR A 603 -18.75 16.24 16.74
C THR A 603 -19.57 14.98 16.49
N ALA A 604 -18.94 13.96 15.90
CA ALA A 604 -19.58 12.70 15.57
C ALA A 604 -18.62 11.53 15.84
N PRO A 605 -19.14 10.32 16.09
CA PRO A 605 -18.32 9.12 16.18
C PRO A 605 -17.46 8.92 14.92
N VAL A 606 -16.27 8.37 15.12
CA VAL A 606 -15.33 8.08 14.04
C VAL A 606 -15.79 6.83 13.27
N ILE A 607 -15.58 6.81 11.96
CA ILE A 607 -15.95 5.66 11.14
C ILE A 607 -15.21 4.38 11.57
N SER A 608 -15.98 3.30 11.71
CA SER A 608 -15.53 2.06 12.36
C SER A 608 -14.30 1.39 11.75
N PHE A 609 -14.08 1.53 10.44
CA PHE A 609 -12.92 0.93 9.77
C PHE A 609 -11.72 1.88 9.60
N LEU A 610 -11.82 3.15 10.05
CA LEU A 610 -10.70 4.08 10.07
C LEU A 610 -9.45 3.46 10.70
N PRO A 611 -9.51 2.80 11.87
CA PRO A 611 -8.29 2.40 12.55
C PRO A 611 -7.53 1.28 11.80
N ILE A 612 -8.26 0.37 11.15
CA ILE A 612 -7.67 -0.67 10.29
C ILE A 612 -6.98 -0.02 9.07
N LEU A 613 -7.69 0.87 8.36
CA LEU A 613 -7.15 1.56 7.19
C LEU A 613 -5.92 2.39 7.54
N LEU A 614 -6.03 3.22 8.57
CA LEU A 614 -4.97 4.12 9.01
C LEU A 614 -3.73 3.33 9.42
N MET A 615 -3.89 2.24 10.17
CA MET A 615 -2.76 1.40 10.56
C MET A 615 -2.10 0.73 9.35
N GLY A 616 -2.87 0.18 8.42
CA GLY A 616 -2.33 -0.46 7.21
C GLY A 616 -1.63 0.52 6.27
N ILE A 617 -2.28 1.66 6.00
CA ILE A 617 -1.77 2.71 5.11
C ILE A 617 -0.55 3.39 5.72
N LEU A 618 -0.64 3.88 6.96
CA LEU A 618 0.48 4.54 7.61
C LEU A 618 1.65 3.59 7.73
N PHE A 619 1.43 2.31 7.99
CA PHE A 619 2.51 1.34 8.02
C PHE A 619 3.23 1.30 6.67
N GLY A 620 2.50 1.10 5.58
CA GLY A 620 3.07 1.09 4.23
C GLY A 620 3.88 2.36 3.94
N LEU A 621 3.29 3.54 4.17
CA LEU A 621 3.91 4.84 3.87
C LEU A 621 5.11 5.16 4.79
N ALA A 622 5.01 4.75 6.06
CA ALA A 622 6.07 4.91 7.03
C ALA A 622 7.31 4.14 6.58
N MET A 623 7.17 2.89 6.14
CA MET A 623 8.32 2.02 5.93
C MET A 623 9.38 2.58 4.96
N ASP A 624 8.95 3.37 3.98
CA ASP A 624 9.77 3.83 2.87
C ASP A 624 10.91 4.75 3.33
N TYR A 625 10.62 5.73 4.18
CA TYR A 625 11.63 6.66 4.69
C TYR A 625 12.59 6.03 5.69
N GLU A 626 12.15 4.96 6.36
CA GLU A 626 12.96 4.26 7.37
C GLU A 626 14.11 3.62 6.62
N VAL A 627 13.76 2.96 5.52
CA VAL A 627 14.70 2.39 4.58
C VAL A 627 15.62 3.44 4.01
N PHE A 628 15.11 4.53 3.45
CA PHE A 628 16.02 5.54 2.88
C PHE A 628 16.96 6.22 3.88
N LEU A 629 16.48 6.53 5.10
CA LEU A 629 17.30 7.22 6.09
C LEU A 629 18.28 6.25 6.77
N VAL A 630 17.79 5.11 7.25
CA VAL A 630 18.59 4.18 8.06
C VAL A 630 19.54 3.36 7.19
N SER A 631 19.20 3.01 5.96
CA SER A 631 20.16 2.38 5.03
C SER A 631 21.36 3.27 4.82
N ARG A 632 21.15 4.57 4.62
CA ARG A 632 22.27 5.49 4.38
C ARG A 632 23.14 5.73 5.61
N ILE A 633 22.53 5.73 6.79
CA ILE A 633 23.27 5.75 8.06
C ILE A 633 24.09 4.46 8.22
N ARG A 634 23.51 3.31 7.85
CA ARG A 634 24.17 2.00 7.89
C ARG A 634 25.35 1.94 6.93
N GLU A 635 25.17 2.41 5.70
CA GLU A 635 26.20 2.49 4.65
C GLU A 635 27.42 3.27 5.18
N GLU A 636 27.22 4.50 5.67
CA GLU A 636 28.32 5.32 6.20
C GLU A 636 28.96 4.67 7.43
N PHE A 637 28.17 4.02 8.30
CA PHE A 637 28.69 3.30 9.46
C PHE A 637 29.57 2.12 9.06
N VAL A 638 29.16 1.33 8.06
CA VAL A 638 29.93 0.18 7.55
C VAL A 638 31.20 0.65 6.85
N HIS A 639 31.14 1.67 5.98
CA HIS A 639 32.32 2.22 5.31
C HIS A 639 33.32 2.82 6.31
N ARG A 640 32.85 3.47 7.37
CA ARG A 640 33.73 3.98 8.45
C ARG A 640 34.32 2.87 9.29
N SER A 641 33.50 1.88 9.67
CA SER A 641 33.97 0.73 10.46
C SER A 641 35.04 -0.06 9.71
N ARG A 642 34.89 -0.24 8.39
CA ARG A 642 35.91 -0.87 7.52
C ARG A 642 37.20 -0.06 7.44
N ARG A 643 37.13 1.28 7.34
CA ARG A 643 38.30 2.17 7.32
C ARG A 643 39.03 2.26 8.66
N SER A 644 38.29 2.27 9.76
CA SER A 644 38.79 2.40 11.13
C SER A 644 39.33 1.06 11.69
N GLY A 645 38.88 -0.07 11.16
CA GLY A 645 39.19 -1.41 11.67
C GLY A 645 38.47 -1.76 12.98
N THR A 646 37.91 -0.78 13.70
CA THR A 646 37.07 -0.98 14.88
C THR A 646 35.83 -0.09 14.84
N ALA A 647 34.68 -0.64 15.23
CA ALA A 647 33.42 0.09 15.30
C ALA A 647 33.31 0.87 16.62
N THR A 648 33.52 2.19 16.58
CA THR A 648 33.42 3.06 17.78
C THR A 648 32.06 3.78 17.85
N ARG A 649 31.73 4.31 19.05
CA ARG A 649 30.53 5.16 19.22
C ARG A 649 30.63 6.47 18.44
N ALA A 650 31.84 7.01 18.30
CA ALA A 650 32.10 8.21 17.51
C ALA A 650 31.81 7.98 16.01
N ASP A 651 32.16 6.80 15.49
CA ASP A 651 31.85 6.41 14.12
C ASP A 651 30.34 6.30 13.90
N ALA A 652 29.60 5.73 14.86
CA ALA A 652 28.14 5.66 14.83
C ALA A 652 27.50 7.06 14.81
N SER A 653 27.93 7.98 15.69
CA SER A 653 27.39 9.35 15.71
C SER A 653 27.71 10.12 14.43
N ALA A 654 28.92 9.98 13.89
CA ALA A 654 29.30 10.64 12.65
C ALA A 654 28.53 10.07 11.43
N ALA A 655 28.31 8.76 11.40
CA ALA A 655 27.49 8.11 10.37
C ALA A 655 26.03 8.56 10.43
N ILE A 656 25.46 8.73 11.63
CA ILE A 656 24.11 9.30 11.80
C ILE A 656 24.06 10.73 11.23
N GLU A 657 25.04 11.57 11.54
CA GLU A 657 25.07 12.96 11.06
C GLU A 657 25.19 13.05 9.54
N GLU A 658 26.11 12.31 8.92
CA GLU A 658 26.35 12.36 7.49
C GLU A 658 25.24 11.67 6.68
N GLY A 659 24.83 10.47 7.12
CA GLY A 659 23.70 9.76 6.53
C GLY A 659 22.43 10.59 6.54
N PHE A 660 22.11 11.21 7.69
CA PHE A 660 20.95 12.08 7.81
C PHE A 660 21.01 13.29 6.89
N VAL A 661 22.11 14.06 6.91
CA VAL A 661 22.22 15.30 6.12
C VAL A 661 22.10 15.04 4.62
N SER A 662 22.56 13.87 4.16
CA SER A 662 22.49 13.49 2.74
C SER A 662 21.08 13.11 2.27
N SER A 663 20.21 12.65 3.17
CA SER A 663 18.83 12.20 2.84
C SER A 663 17.74 13.16 3.31
N SER A 664 17.98 13.96 4.34
CA SER A 664 16.94 14.72 5.03
C SER A 664 16.19 15.71 4.13
N ARG A 665 16.85 16.30 3.13
CA ARG A 665 16.20 17.26 2.22
C ARG A 665 15.11 16.61 1.38
N VAL A 666 15.37 15.40 0.86
CA VAL A 666 14.41 14.68 0.02
C VAL A 666 13.27 14.15 0.88
N VAL A 667 13.60 13.57 2.05
CA VAL A 667 12.58 13.04 2.97
C VAL A 667 11.66 14.14 3.51
N VAL A 668 12.18 15.31 3.88
CA VAL A 668 11.34 16.44 4.32
C VAL A 668 10.44 16.92 3.18
N ALA A 669 10.94 17.00 1.95
CA ALA A 669 10.12 17.38 0.81
C ALA A 669 8.98 16.38 0.56
N ALA A 670 9.30 15.09 0.57
CA ALA A 670 8.33 14.01 0.44
C ALA A 670 7.26 14.05 1.54
N ALA A 671 7.67 14.17 2.80
CA ALA A 671 6.78 14.28 3.95
C ALA A 671 5.84 15.49 3.85
N VAL A 672 6.35 16.66 3.44
CA VAL A 672 5.51 17.86 3.25
C VAL A 672 4.52 17.67 2.11
N ILE A 673 4.93 17.00 1.02
CA ILE A 673 4.02 16.72 -0.11
C ILE A 673 2.90 15.78 0.33
N MET A 674 3.23 14.64 0.94
CA MET A 674 2.21 13.70 1.40
C MET A 674 1.27 14.34 2.43
N PHE A 675 1.83 15.08 3.40
CA PHE A 675 1.02 15.83 4.36
C PHE A 675 0.06 16.79 3.66
N ALA A 676 0.55 17.57 2.68
CA ALA A 676 -0.27 18.52 1.94
C ALA A 676 -1.35 17.84 1.08
N VAL A 677 -1.03 16.69 0.48
CA VAL A 677 -1.98 15.91 -0.32
C VAL A 677 -3.11 15.41 0.56
N PHE A 678 -2.82 14.79 1.71
CA PHE A 678 -3.87 14.34 2.62
C PHE A 678 -4.62 15.52 3.26
N ALA A 679 -3.91 16.56 3.70
CA ALA A 679 -4.53 17.74 4.29
C ALA A 679 -5.46 18.49 3.33
N ALA A 680 -5.25 18.40 2.01
CA ALA A 680 -6.14 19.02 1.02
C ALA A 680 -7.55 18.42 1.00
N PHE A 681 -7.71 17.16 1.43
CA PHE A 681 -9.02 16.49 1.54
C PHE A 681 -9.75 16.79 2.86
N VAL A 682 -9.15 17.52 3.80
CA VAL A 682 -9.78 17.82 5.10
C VAL A 682 -10.85 18.92 5.02
N PRO A 683 -10.63 20.08 4.35
CA PRO A 683 -11.60 21.18 4.37
C PRO A 683 -12.92 20.85 3.66
N GLU A 684 -12.85 20.22 2.48
CA GLU A 684 -14.01 19.91 1.63
C GLU A 684 -14.38 18.41 1.63
N GLY A 685 -13.69 17.56 2.38
CA GLY A 685 -14.05 16.15 2.48
C GLY A 685 -15.42 16.00 3.14
N GLU A 686 -16.35 15.32 2.47
CA GLU A 686 -17.63 14.93 3.06
C GLU A 686 -17.48 13.62 3.85
N GLY A 687 -18.21 13.54 4.97
CA GLY A 687 -18.36 12.32 5.77
C GLY A 687 -17.04 11.60 6.12
N PRO A 688 -16.90 10.29 5.81
CA PRO A 688 -15.76 9.46 6.24
C PRO A 688 -14.40 9.94 5.74
N ILE A 689 -14.34 10.53 4.55
CA ILE A 689 -13.07 10.85 3.86
C ILE A 689 -12.30 11.90 4.65
N LYS A 690 -13.00 12.87 5.23
CA LYS A 690 -12.41 13.92 6.05
C LYS A 690 -11.64 13.36 7.24
N THR A 691 -12.24 12.40 7.94
CA THR A 691 -11.62 11.74 9.09
C THR A 691 -10.40 10.90 8.68
N ILE A 692 -10.49 10.18 7.54
CA ILE A 692 -9.40 9.37 6.98
C ILE A 692 -8.24 10.26 6.55
N ALA A 693 -8.53 11.31 5.76
CA ALA A 693 -7.57 12.29 5.30
C ALA A 693 -6.84 12.97 6.46
N PHE A 694 -7.58 13.41 7.48
CA PHE A 694 -7.01 14.04 8.66
C PHE A 694 -6.10 13.08 9.44
N GLY A 695 -6.57 11.87 9.73
CA GLY A 695 -5.80 10.86 10.45
C GLY A 695 -4.51 10.48 9.71
N LEU A 696 -4.58 10.30 8.38
CA LEU A 696 -3.40 10.06 7.55
C LEU A 696 -2.45 11.25 7.51
N ALA A 697 -2.95 12.48 7.38
CA ALA A 697 -2.13 13.68 7.39
C ALA A 697 -1.35 13.81 8.72
N VAL A 698 -2.04 13.71 9.86
CA VAL A 698 -1.40 13.77 11.18
C VAL A 698 -0.44 12.62 11.39
N GLY A 699 -0.84 11.40 11.06
CA GLY A 699 -0.01 10.21 11.21
C GLY A 699 1.29 10.30 10.41
N VAL A 700 1.21 10.70 9.14
CA VAL A 700 2.37 10.93 8.28
C VAL A 700 3.24 12.06 8.83
N PHE A 701 2.66 13.17 9.28
CA PHE A 701 3.42 14.29 9.85
C PHE A 701 4.19 13.87 11.11
N VAL A 702 3.52 13.22 12.05
CA VAL A 702 4.13 12.72 13.29
C VAL A 702 5.24 11.73 12.97
N ASP A 703 4.96 10.77 12.09
CA ASP A 703 5.92 9.75 11.71
C ASP A 703 7.15 10.34 11.02
N ALA A 704 6.97 11.24 10.05
CA ALA A 704 8.08 11.85 9.34
C ALA A 704 8.93 12.77 10.22
N PHE A 705 8.32 13.67 11.00
CA PHE A 705 9.06 14.72 11.70
C PHE A 705 9.43 14.35 13.14
N LEU A 706 8.51 13.78 13.91
CA LEU A 706 8.73 13.46 15.32
C LEU A 706 9.39 12.10 15.48
N VAL A 707 8.98 11.10 14.70
CA VAL A 707 9.58 9.77 14.78
C VAL A 707 10.88 9.70 13.98
N ARG A 708 10.85 9.84 12.65
CA ARG A 708 12.05 9.61 11.82
C ARG A 708 13.10 10.68 11.94
N MET A 709 12.71 11.95 11.90
CA MET A 709 13.69 13.04 11.92
C MET A 709 14.23 13.34 13.33
N THR A 710 13.57 12.85 14.38
CA THR A 710 13.89 13.19 15.77
C THR A 710 14.10 11.96 16.65
N LEU A 711 13.11 11.08 16.82
CA LEU A 711 13.24 9.90 17.68
C LEU A 711 14.29 8.90 17.15
N VAL A 712 14.30 8.60 15.85
CA VAL A 712 15.17 7.59 15.24
C VAL A 712 16.66 7.91 15.42
N PRO A 713 17.17 9.12 15.06
CA PRO A 713 18.56 9.50 15.32
C PRO A 713 18.94 9.44 16.80
N ALA A 714 18.03 9.85 17.70
CA ALA A 714 18.28 9.81 19.14
C ALA A 714 18.43 8.37 19.65
N VAL A 715 17.53 7.47 19.28
CA VAL A 715 17.58 6.05 19.66
C VAL A 715 18.83 5.37 19.08
N LEU A 716 19.17 5.64 17.81
CA LEU A 716 20.40 5.12 17.20
C LEU A 716 21.66 5.64 17.90
N ALA A 717 21.67 6.91 18.32
CA ALA A 717 22.78 7.47 19.10
C ALA A 717 22.90 6.83 20.49
N LEU A 718 21.80 6.36 21.11
CA LEU A 718 21.82 5.61 22.37
C LEU A 718 22.40 4.21 22.19
N LEU A 719 21.91 3.48 21.18
CA LEU A 719 22.30 2.11 20.87
C LEU A 719 23.74 2.01 20.34
N GLY A 720 24.19 2.98 19.55
CA GLY A 720 25.53 2.98 18.96
C GLY A 720 25.79 1.71 18.16
N ARG A 721 26.81 0.93 18.53
CA ARG A 721 27.18 -0.31 17.81
C ARG A 721 26.13 -1.42 17.90
N SER A 722 25.35 -1.48 18.99
CA SER A 722 24.37 -2.57 19.17
C SER A 722 23.16 -2.42 18.26
N ALA A 723 22.96 -1.23 17.66
CA ALA A 723 21.90 -0.99 16.69
C ALA A 723 22.00 -1.92 15.48
N TRP A 724 23.19 -2.42 15.15
CA TRP A 724 23.45 -3.22 13.95
C TRP A 724 23.71 -4.70 14.25
N TRP A 725 23.31 -5.17 15.42
CA TRP A 725 23.54 -6.54 15.85
C TRP A 725 22.44 -7.49 15.35
N LEU A 726 22.87 -8.68 14.89
CA LEU A 726 22.00 -9.79 14.48
C LEU A 726 22.52 -11.13 15.03
N PRO A 727 21.66 -11.99 15.60
CA PRO A 727 22.03 -13.34 15.96
C PRO A 727 22.45 -14.18 14.73
N ARG A 728 23.52 -14.98 14.85
CA ARG A 728 24.04 -15.81 13.74
C ARG A 728 23.04 -16.85 13.19
N TRP A 729 22.13 -17.34 14.03
CA TRP A 729 21.10 -18.30 13.59
C TRP A 729 20.05 -17.61 12.70
N LEU A 730 19.68 -16.37 13.05
CA LEU A 730 18.71 -15.58 12.30
C LEU A 730 19.32 -15.09 10.98
N ASP A 731 20.60 -14.71 10.99
CA ASP A 731 21.34 -14.33 9.78
C ASP A 731 21.42 -15.45 8.72
N ARG A 732 21.41 -16.71 9.16
CA ARG A 732 21.38 -17.88 8.26
C ARG A 732 20.00 -18.15 7.67
N LEU A 733 18.94 -17.84 8.42
CA LEU A 733 17.55 -18.07 8.00
C LEU A 733 17.05 -16.97 7.06
N LEU A 734 17.49 -15.73 7.27
CA LEU A 734 17.01 -14.57 6.52
C LEU A 734 17.65 -14.50 5.12
N PRO A 735 16.83 -14.44 4.05
CA PRO A 735 17.33 -14.23 2.69
C PRO A 735 18.01 -12.86 2.54
N SER A 736 19.01 -12.78 1.66
CA SER A 736 19.78 -11.57 1.38
C SER A 736 19.21 -10.83 0.16
N PHE A 737 18.81 -9.58 0.33
CA PHE A 737 18.35 -8.69 -0.74
C PHE A 737 19.34 -7.54 -0.95
N ASP A 738 19.77 -7.32 -2.19
CA ASP A 738 20.56 -6.15 -2.59
C ASP A 738 19.60 -4.99 -2.90
N VAL A 739 19.27 -4.21 -1.86
CA VAL A 739 18.40 -3.02 -1.92
C VAL A 739 19.21 -1.74 -2.23
N GLU A 740 20.54 -1.79 -2.06
CA GLU A 740 21.39 -0.60 -2.13
C GLU A 740 22.21 -0.53 -3.44
N GLY A 741 22.22 -1.62 -4.22
CA GLY A 741 22.96 -1.70 -5.47
C GLY A 741 24.44 -2.03 -5.27
N GLU A 742 24.82 -2.62 -4.13
CA GLU A 742 26.18 -3.11 -3.87
C GLU A 742 26.63 -4.05 -5.00
N GLY A 743 25.70 -4.87 -5.51
CA GLY A 743 25.97 -5.75 -6.64
C GLY A 743 26.19 -5.00 -7.97
N LEU A 744 25.57 -3.84 -8.15
CA LEU A 744 25.81 -3.00 -9.34
C LEU A 744 27.14 -2.25 -9.22
N GLU A 745 27.49 -1.77 -8.03
CA GLU A 745 28.80 -1.15 -7.78
C GLU A 745 29.93 -2.17 -7.98
N HIS A 746 29.76 -3.39 -7.47
CA HIS A 746 30.67 -4.50 -7.73
C HIS A 746 30.80 -4.79 -9.23
N GLN A 747 29.68 -4.91 -9.96
CA GLN A 747 29.69 -5.06 -11.42
C GLN A 747 30.42 -3.91 -12.14
N THR A 748 30.20 -2.67 -11.70
CA THR A 748 30.81 -1.49 -12.32
C THR A 748 32.30 -1.44 -12.04
N SER A 749 32.72 -1.79 -10.81
CA SER A 749 34.12 -1.87 -10.43
C SER A 749 34.89 -2.96 -11.20
N LEU A 750 34.19 -4.02 -11.60
CA LEU A 750 34.72 -5.13 -12.40
C LEU A 750 34.35 -5.06 -13.89
N ALA A 751 33.77 -3.93 -14.34
CA ALA A 751 33.35 -3.77 -15.72
C ALA A 751 34.56 -3.90 -16.67
N ASP A 752 35.66 -3.24 -16.29
CA ASP A 752 36.93 -3.22 -17.03
C ASP A 752 37.94 -4.24 -16.50
N TRP A 753 37.56 -5.11 -15.56
CA TRP A 753 38.43 -6.18 -15.06
C TRP A 753 38.31 -7.44 -15.94
N PRO A 754 39.42 -8.13 -16.28
CA PRO A 754 40.82 -7.82 -15.96
C PRO A 754 41.47 -6.72 -16.83
N GLY A 755 40.86 -6.38 -17.97
CA GLY A 755 41.20 -5.23 -18.80
C GLY A 755 39.99 -4.78 -19.65
N PRO A 756 40.01 -3.56 -20.22
CA PRO A 756 38.98 -3.13 -21.17
C PRO A 756 39.01 -3.98 -22.44
N ASP A 757 37.85 -4.49 -22.87
CA ASP A 757 37.69 -5.38 -24.04
C ASP A 757 38.54 -6.67 -24.01
N ASP A 758 38.73 -7.22 -22.82
CA ASP A 758 39.47 -8.47 -22.63
C ASP A 758 38.76 -9.68 -23.30
N PRO A 759 39.49 -10.53 -24.07
CA PRO A 759 38.90 -11.62 -24.85
C PRO A 759 38.57 -12.88 -24.04
N HIS A 760 38.89 -12.96 -22.75
CA HIS A 760 38.69 -14.17 -21.97
C HIS A 760 37.20 -14.52 -21.82
N VAL A 761 36.89 -15.80 -22.02
CA VAL A 761 35.57 -16.38 -21.73
C VAL A 761 35.40 -16.63 -20.25
N VAL A 762 36.46 -17.01 -19.54
CA VAL A 762 36.46 -17.15 -18.08
C VAL A 762 37.67 -16.42 -17.52
N TYR A 763 37.47 -15.65 -16.47
CA TYR A 763 38.54 -15.10 -15.66
C TYR A 763 38.11 -15.13 -14.19
N ALA A 764 38.83 -15.89 -13.38
CA ALA A 764 38.40 -16.28 -12.05
C ALA A 764 39.58 -16.30 -11.10
N GLY A 765 39.47 -15.58 -9.99
CA GLY A 765 40.38 -15.67 -8.84
C GLY A 765 39.53 -15.88 -7.60
N LEU A 766 39.26 -17.13 -7.23
CA LEU A 766 38.30 -17.49 -6.20
C LEU A 766 38.83 -18.51 -5.20
N GLU A 767 38.12 -18.69 -4.09
CA GLU A 767 38.38 -19.75 -3.14
C GLU A 767 37.37 -20.89 -3.30
N VAL A 768 37.85 -22.11 -3.53
CA VAL A 768 37.03 -23.33 -3.64
C VAL A 768 37.54 -24.34 -2.63
N ALA A 769 36.65 -24.84 -1.76
CA ALA A 769 36.98 -25.86 -0.75
C ALA A 769 38.22 -25.51 0.12
N GLY A 770 38.42 -24.22 0.44
CA GLY A 770 39.56 -23.75 1.23
C GLY A 770 40.85 -23.51 0.44
N GLN A 771 40.82 -23.61 -0.89
CA GLN A 771 41.98 -23.42 -1.77
C GLN A 771 41.76 -22.22 -2.70
N ALA A 772 42.78 -21.38 -2.84
CA ALA A 772 42.78 -20.29 -3.81
C ALA A 772 43.02 -20.86 -5.23
N VAL A 773 42.10 -20.54 -6.14
CA VAL A 773 42.06 -20.99 -7.52
C VAL A 773 42.06 -19.77 -8.42
N ALA A 774 43.08 -19.66 -9.27
CA ALA A 774 43.10 -18.74 -10.39
C ALA A 774 42.92 -19.54 -11.69
N LEU A 775 41.92 -19.17 -12.48
CA LEU A 775 41.59 -19.82 -13.74
C LEU A 775 41.23 -18.77 -14.78
N SER A 776 41.82 -18.89 -15.96
CA SER A 776 41.48 -18.11 -17.14
C SER A 776 41.26 -19.05 -18.32
N ALA A 777 40.28 -18.76 -19.16
CA ALA A 777 40.01 -19.53 -20.38
C ALA A 777 39.70 -18.59 -21.54
N MET A 778 40.39 -18.78 -22.66
CA MET A 778 40.16 -18.08 -23.93
C MET A 778 39.06 -18.77 -24.75
N PRO A 779 38.46 -18.07 -25.73
CA PRO A 779 37.61 -18.72 -26.72
C PRO A 779 38.39 -19.86 -27.39
N ARG A 780 37.75 -21.02 -27.57
CA ARG A 780 38.32 -22.22 -28.20
C ARG A 780 39.37 -22.95 -27.36
N GLU A 781 39.58 -22.53 -26.12
CA GLU A 781 40.45 -23.23 -25.20
C GLU A 781 39.72 -24.39 -24.52
N VAL A 782 40.47 -25.48 -24.30
CA VAL A 782 40.05 -26.62 -23.48
C VAL A 782 40.88 -26.61 -22.21
N VAL A 783 40.22 -26.41 -21.06
CA VAL A 783 40.85 -26.40 -19.74
C VAL A 783 40.45 -27.66 -18.99
N VAL A 784 41.41 -28.48 -18.61
CA VAL A 784 41.19 -29.70 -17.82
C VAL A 784 41.39 -29.41 -16.35
N VAL A 785 40.36 -29.61 -15.53
CA VAL A 785 40.42 -29.47 -14.08
C VAL A 785 40.52 -30.86 -13.44
N ASP A 786 41.72 -31.25 -13.02
CA ASP A 786 41.99 -32.57 -12.43
C ASP A 786 42.16 -32.51 -10.90
N GLY A 787 41.99 -33.65 -10.22
CA GLY A 787 42.18 -33.73 -8.77
C GLY A 787 41.42 -34.89 -8.11
N PRO A 788 41.76 -35.24 -6.86
CA PRO A 788 41.14 -36.36 -6.15
C PRO A 788 39.63 -36.15 -5.89
N PRO A 789 38.89 -37.21 -5.51
CA PRO A 789 37.50 -37.06 -5.06
C PRO A 789 37.39 -35.99 -3.97
N HIS A 790 36.34 -35.16 -4.03
CA HIS A 790 36.10 -34.04 -3.10
C HIS A 790 37.09 -32.88 -3.15
N SER A 791 37.94 -32.76 -4.17
CA SER A 791 38.83 -31.59 -4.38
C SER A 791 38.11 -30.29 -4.72
N GLY A 792 36.78 -30.30 -4.83
CA GLY A 792 35.98 -29.11 -5.13
C GLY A 792 35.77 -28.83 -6.63
N LYS A 793 36.18 -29.72 -7.55
CA LYS A 793 35.99 -29.57 -9.01
C LYS A 793 34.55 -29.23 -9.40
N THR A 794 33.59 -30.09 -9.01
CA THR A 794 32.16 -29.85 -9.27
C THR A 794 31.71 -28.51 -8.69
N ALA A 795 32.17 -28.15 -7.48
CA ALA A 795 31.86 -26.85 -6.88
C ALA A 795 32.43 -25.68 -7.70
N LEU A 796 33.66 -25.80 -8.23
CA LEU A 796 34.26 -24.81 -9.14
C LEU A 796 33.44 -24.68 -10.42
N LEU A 797 33.12 -25.79 -11.10
CA LEU A 797 32.33 -25.77 -12.34
C LEU A 797 30.94 -25.17 -12.09
N LEU A 798 30.23 -25.62 -11.06
CA LEU A 798 28.91 -25.07 -10.71
C LEU A 798 28.98 -23.58 -10.35
N THR A 799 30.06 -23.13 -9.73
CA THR A 799 30.30 -21.71 -9.43
C THR A 799 30.50 -20.91 -10.72
N LEU A 800 31.38 -21.34 -11.63
CA LEU A 800 31.60 -20.71 -12.94
C LEU A 800 30.33 -20.73 -13.81
N GLY A 801 29.49 -21.75 -13.66
CA GLY A 801 28.21 -21.86 -14.34
C GLY A 801 27.10 -20.99 -13.73
N GLY A 802 27.37 -20.24 -12.66
CA GLY A 802 26.36 -19.45 -11.95
C GLY A 802 25.29 -20.30 -11.25
N ARG A 803 25.60 -21.56 -10.95
CA ARG A 803 24.72 -22.55 -10.28
C ARG A 803 25.05 -22.72 -8.79
N MET A 804 26.20 -22.24 -8.34
CA MET A 804 26.63 -22.23 -6.94
C MET A 804 27.11 -20.84 -6.51
N ARG A 805 26.98 -20.50 -5.21
CA ARG A 805 27.41 -19.21 -4.66
C ARG A 805 28.93 -19.17 -4.49
N LEU A 806 29.52 -18.03 -4.83
CA LEU A 806 30.93 -17.73 -4.61
C LEU A 806 31.20 -17.61 -3.09
N THR A 807 32.25 -18.28 -2.59
CA THR A 807 32.65 -18.18 -1.18
C THR A 807 33.57 -16.99 -0.94
N ALA A 808 34.58 -16.81 -1.79
CA ALA A 808 35.46 -15.65 -1.81
C ALA A 808 36.07 -15.47 -3.22
N GLY A 809 36.46 -14.24 -3.56
CA GLY A 809 37.16 -13.90 -4.81
C GLY A 809 36.34 -13.14 -5.84
N GLN A 810 36.84 -13.11 -7.08
CA GLN A 810 36.25 -12.40 -8.23
C GLN A 810 36.16 -13.33 -9.42
N VAL A 811 35.00 -13.35 -10.09
CA VAL A 811 34.76 -14.24 -11.23
C VAL A 811 33.97 -13.49 -12.31
N LYS A 812 34.46 -13.61 -13.55
CA LYS A 812 33.81 -13.10 -14.75
C LYS A 812 33.72 -14.21 -15.80
N VAL A 813 32.52 -14.42 -16.33
CA VAL A 813 32.24 -15.47 -17.34
C VAL A 813 31.47 -14.86 -18.50
N ALA A 814 32.01 -14.96 -19.72
CA ALA A 814 31.47 -14.38 -20.94
C ALA A 814 31.13 -12.89 -20.80
N GLY A 815 32.05 -12.14 -20.18
CA GLY A 815 31.86 -10.71 -19.87
C GLY A 815 30.87 -10.41 -18.75
N ARG A 816 30.35 -11.42 -18.04
CA ARG A 816 29.37 -11.27 -16.96
C ARG A 816 29.99 -11.52 -15.59
N VAL A 817 29.76 -10.62 -14.63
CA VAL A 817 30.32 -10.71 -13.27
C VAL A 817 29.45 -11.60 -12.38
N LEU A 818 30.08 -12.53 -11.66
CA LEU A 818 29.44 -13.39 -10.66
C LEU A 818 29.73 -12.88 -9.24
N PRO A 819 28.76 -13.00 -8.31
CA PRO A 819 27.49 -13.76 -8.42
C PRO A 819 26.31 -12.98 -9.05
N GLU A 820 26.43 -11.68 -9.29
CA GLU A 820 25.27 -10.81 -9.53
C GLU A 820 24.58 -11.02 -10.88
N GLN A 821 25.32 -11.51 -11.88
CA GLN A 821 24.81 -11.84 -13.20
C GLN A 821 24.67 -13.35 -13.44
N ALA A 822 24.57 -14.15 -12.36
CA ALA A 822 24.47 -15.62 -12.44
C ALA A 822 23.33 -16.12 -13.35
N GLY A 823 22.18 -15.45 -13.38
CA GLY A 823 21.09 -15.80 -14.30
C GLY A 823 21.46 -15.65 -15.77
N ALA A 824 22.18 -14.57 -16.11
CA ALA A 824 22.68 -14.34 -17.47
C ALA A 824 23.79 -15.33 -17.83
N VAL A 825 24.69 -15.64 -16.87
CA VAL A 825 25.72 -16.68 -17.02
C VAL A 825 25.07 -18.03 -17.33
N ARG A 826 24.03 -18.45 -16.58
CA ARG A 826 23.32 -19.72 -16.84
C ARG A 826 22.70 -19.80 -18.24
N ALA A 827 22.33 -18.67 -18.85
CA ALA A 827 21.79 -18.63 -20.19
C ALA A 827 22.85 -18.86 -21.28
N VAL A 828 24.11 -18.53 -20.99
CA VAL A 828 25.24 -18.63 -21.94
C VAL A 828 26.26 -19.72 -21.59
N VAL A 829 26.06 -20.45 -20.48
CA VAL A 829 26.93 -21.53 -20.02
C VAL A 829 26.19 -22.87 -20.01
N GLY A 830 26.65 -23.79 -20.84
CA GLY A 830 26.27 -25.20 -20.81
C GLY A 830 26.89 -25.92 -19.62
N TYR A 831 26.15 -26.80 -18.97
CA TYR A 831 26.67 -27.71 -17.96
C TYR A 831 26.12 -29.10 -18.24
N VAL A 832 27.00 -30.10 -18.21
CA VAL A 832 26.68 -31.51 -18.42
C VAL A 832 27.41 -32.31 -17.36
N ASP A 833 26.71 -33.23 -16.70
CA ASP A 833 27.28 -34.15 -15.71
C ASP A 833 27.30 -35.56 -16.29
N CYS A 834 28.48 -36.04 -16.68
CA CYS A 834 28.63 -37.33 -17.35
C CYS A 834 28.27 -38.55 -16.47
N ASP A 835 28.18 -38.38 -15.15
CA ASP A 835 27.75 -39.46 -14.23
C ASP A 835 26.22 -39.60 -14.18
N GLN A 836 25.50 -38.47 -14.32
CA GLN A 836 24.04 -38.42 -14.14
C GLN A 836 23.27 -38.40 -15.46
N THR A 837 23.95 -38.16 -16.58
CA THR A 837 23.33 -38.08 -17.90
C THR A 837 23.31 -39.44 -18.61
N PRO A 838 22.12 -40.07 -18.82
CA PRO A 838 22.02 -41.37 -19.48
C PRO A 838 22.15 -41.34 -21.02
N ASP A 839 21.96 -40.18 -21.66
CA ASP A 839 22.13 -39.97 -23.12
C ASP A 839 22.93 -38.69 -23.35
N LEU A 840 24.26 -38.83 -23.27
CA LEU A 840 25.19 -37.71 -23.32
C LEU A 840 25.14 -36.98 -24.66
N ARG A 841 25.00 -37.73 -25.76
CA ARG A 841 24.95 -37.18 -27.12
C ARG A 841 23.77 -36.23 -27.30
N ARG A 842 22.58 -36.62 -26.84
CA ARG A 842 21.38 -35.77 -26.94
C ARG A 842 21.51 -34.52 -26.08
N GLU A 843 22.06 -34.63 -24.87
CA GLU A 843 22.22 -33.50 -23.95
C GLU A 843 23.25 -32.49 -24.47
N LEU A 844 24.41 -32.95 -24.96
CA LEU A 844 25.39 -32.09 -25.63
C LEU A 844 24.79 -31.39 -26.84
N ALA A 845 24.03 -32.09 -27.69
CA ALA A 845 23.35 -31.46 -28.82
C ALA A 845 22.36 -30.36 -28.37
N ALA A 846 21.60 -30.59 -27.31
CA ALA A 846 20.66 -29.62 -26.75
C ALA A 846 21.37 -28.40 -26.13
N VAL A 847 22.50 -28.62 -25.45
CA VAL A 847 23.34 -27.55 -24.90
C VAL A 847 23.94 -26.71 -26.02
N LEU A 848 24.50 -27.36 -27.04
CA LEU A 848 25.16 -26.70 -28.17
C LEU A 848 24.18 -25.95 -29.10
N ALA A 849 22.93 -26.40 -29.19
CA ALA A 849 21.88 -25.69 -29.93
C ALA A 849 21.63 -24.27 -29.38
N ARG A 850 21.94 -24.03 -28.10
CA ARG A 850 21.79 -22.72 -27.45
C ARG A 850 22.97 -21.77 -27.72
N ARG A 851 23.99 -22.21 -28.46
CA ARG A 851 25.23 -21.45 -28.74
C ARG A 851 25.87 -20.88 -27.47
N PRO A 852 26.26 -21.74 -26.51
CA PRO A 852 26.90 -21.27 -25.28
C PRO A 852 28.27 -20.65 -25.57
N ALA A 853 28.71 -19.72 -24.72
CA ALA A 853 30.07 -19.21 -24.75
C ALA A 853 31.05 -20.17 -24.03
N LEU A 854 30.54 -20.93 -23.06
CA LEU A 854 31.31 -21.87 -22.24
C LEU A 854 30.51 -23.16 -22.04
N VAL A 855 31.16 -24.31 -22.18
CA VAL A 855 30.59 -25.63 -21.82
C VAL A 855 31.41 -26.24 -20.69
N LEU A 856 30.71 -26.59 -19.62
CA LEU A 856 31.25 -27.24 -18.44
C LEU A 856 30.87 -28.72 -18.49
N VAL A 857 31.84 -29.61 -18.49
CA VAL A 857 31.63 -31.06 -18.52
C VAL A 857 32.22 -31.64 -17.25
N ASP A 858 31.37 -32.17 -16.38
CA ASP A 858 31.76 -32.80 -15.13
C ASP A 858 31.87 -34.32 -15.29
N HIS A 859 32.74 -34.94 -14.50
CA HIS A 859 32.97 -36.40 -14.49
C HIS A 859 33.31 -37.02 -15.86
N ALA A 860 34.03 -36.30 -16.72
CA ALA A 860 34.30 -36.75 -18.09
C ALA A 860 35.12 -38.06 -18.16
N ASP A 861 35.86 -38.39 -17.11
CA ASP A 861 36.64 -39.62 -16.97
C ASP A 861 35.80 -40.88 -16.69
N LEU A 862 34.52 -40.72 -16.33
CA LEU A 862 33.60 -41.84 -16.12
C LEU A 862 32.96 -42.36 -17.42
N LEU A 863 33.25 -41.72 -18.57
CA LEU A 863 32.73 -42.12 -19.87
C LEU A 863 33.38 -43.41 -20.38
N THR A 864 32.66 -44.53 -20.22
CA THR A 864 33.10 -45.85 -20.71
C THR A 864 32.49 -46.24 -22.05
N ALA A 865 31.34 -45.66 -22.43
CA ALA A 865 30.64 -45.97 -23.67
C ALA A 865 31.32 -45.32 -24.88
N HIS A 866 31.58 -46.11 -25.93
CA HIS A 866 32.28 -45.63 -27.14
C HIS A 866 31.54 -44.48 -27.83
N ASP A 867 30.21 -44.57 -27.91
CA ASP A 867 29.35 -43.57 -28.55
C ASP A 867 29.33 -42.21 -27.83
N ASP A 868 29.45 -42.22 -26.50
CA ASP A 868 29.46 -41.01 -25.66
C ASP A 868 30.84 -40.36 -25.66
N ARG A 869 31.90 -41.19 -25.61
CA ARG A 869 33.29 -40.75 -25.76
C ARG A 869 33.51 -40.10 -27.14
N ALA A 870 32.94 -40.69 -28.20
CA ALA A 870 32.97 -40.12 -29.56
C ALA A 870 32.19 -38.79 -29.68
N ALA A 871 31.07 -38.65 -28.97
CA ALA A 871 30.31 -37.40 -28.94
C ALA A 871 31.09 -36.26 -28.26
N LEU A 872 31.78 -36.55 -27.16
CA LEU A 872 32.66 -35.59 -26.49
C LEU A 872 33.89 -35.25 -27.36
N ALA A 873 34.52 -36.25 -28.00
CA ALA A 873 35.62 -36.03 -28.93
C ALA A 873 35.21 -35.10 -30.09
N SER A 874 34.02 -35.32 -30.67
CA SER A 874 33.51 -34.46 -31.75
C SER A 874 33.30 -33.01 -31.31
N LEU A 875 32.89 -32.76 -30.06
CA LEU A 875 32.81 -31.39 -29.52
C LEU A 875 34.21 -30.77 -29.42
N LEU A 876 35.20 -31.51 -28.92
CA LEU A 876 36.56 -31.01 -28.72
C LEU A 876 37.28 -30.78 -30.05
N ASP A 877 37.05 -31.64 -31.05
CA ASP A 877 37.58 -31.49 -32.42
C ASP A 877 36.97 -30.27 -33.14
N ASP A 878 35.67 -29.99 -32.96
CA ASP A 878 35.00 -28.80 -33.49
C ASP A 878 35.71 -27.49 -33.06
N LEU A 879 36.27 -27.46 -31.85
CA LEU A 879 37.02 -26.31 -31.31
C LEU A 879 38.38 -26.15 -31.98
N ALA A 880 39.05 -27.27 -32.29
CA ALA A 880 40.34 -27.30 -32.97
C ALA A 880 40.19 -26.85 -34.45
N VAL A 881 39.12 -27.26 -35.13
CA VAL A 881 38.96 -27.05 -36.59
C VAL A 881 38.56 -25.64 -36.97
N GLY A 882 37.85 -24.87 -36.14
CA GLY A 882 37.47 -23.50 -36.55
C GLY A 882 36.10 -23.01 -36.20
N SER A 883 35.15 -23.92 -36.00
CA SER A 883 33.75 -23.67 -36.35
C SER A 883 32.96 -22.96 -35.25
N ARG A 884 33.45 -22.98 -34.00
CA ARG A 884 32.74 -22.45 -32.82
C ARG A 884 33.68 -21.69 -31.88
N GLU A 885 33.30 -20.49 -31.46
CA GLU A 885 34.00 -19.68 -30.44
C GLU A 885 33.53 -20.06 -29.02
N VAL A 886 33.69 -21.32 -28.64
CA VAL A 886 33.26 -21.85 -27.32
C VAL A 886 34.49 -22.25 -26.51
N ALA A 887 34.53 -21.95 -25.21
CA ALA A 887 35.52 -22.54 -24.30
C ALA A 887 34.94 -23.82 -23.65
N VAL A 888 35.79 -24.80 -23.33
CA VAL A 888 35.36 -26.03 -22.65
C VAL A 888 36.19 -26.29 -21.40
N LEU A 889 35.51 -26.52 -20.27
CA LEU A 889 36.13 -26.93 -19.01
C LEU A 889 35.74 -28.37 -18.69
N LEU A 890 36.73 -29.25 -18.59
CA LEU A 890 36.57 -30.69 -18.32
C LEU A 890 37.01 -31.01 -16.90
N ALA A 891 36.11 -31.45 -16.02
CA ALA A 891 36.50 -31.97 -14.72
C ALA A 891 36.72 -33.49 -14.77
N VAL A 892 37.90 -33.94 -14.32
CA VAL A 892 38.30 -35.36 -14.34
C VAL A 892 39.01 -35.77 -13.07
N ARG A 893 38.93 -37.03 -12.63
CA ARG A 893 39.73 -37.53 -11.49
C ARG A 893 41.20 -37.68 -11.86
N ASP A 894 41.45 -38.24 -13.03
CA ASP A 894 42.77 -38.48 -13.58
C ASP A 894 42.83 -37.93 -15.01
N ARG A 895 43.83 -37.11 -15.29
CA ARG A 895 44.04 -36.51 -16.60
C ARG A 895 44.38 -37.56 -17.66
N ASP A 896 45.07 -38.63 -17.27
CA ASP A 896 45.50 -39.67 -18.20
C ASP A 896 44.30 -40.44 -18.78
N ALA A 897 43.17 -40.49 -18.06
CA ALA A 897 41.95 -41.18 -18.48
C ALA A 897 41.27 -40.54 -19.72
N VAL A 898 41.53 -39.26 -19.99
CA VAL A 898 40.98 -38.50 -21.11
C VAL A 898 42.04 -38.02 -22.10
N ALA A 899 43.29 -38.46 -21.96
CA ALA A 899 44.42 -37.96 -22.77
C ALA A 899 44.23 -38.19 -24.29
N ASP A 900 43.49 -39.22 -24.67
CA ASP A 900 43.11 -39.54 -26.05
C ASP A 900 42.07 -38.56 -26.65
N LEU A 901 41.37 -37.79 -25.83
CA LEU A 901 40.33 -36.84 -26.24
C LEU A 901 40.84 -35.39 -26.27
N LEU A 902 41.98 -35.12 -25.64
CA LEU A 902 42.45 -33.75 -25.44
C LEU A 902 43.18 -33.23 -26.70
N PRO A 903 42.86 -32.00 -27.15
CA PRO A 903 43.63 -31.36 -28.20
C PRO A 903 45.05 -31.02 -27.70
N ALA A 904 46.00 -30.90 -28.63
CA ALA A 904 47.42 -30.66 -28.34
C ALA A 904 47.70 -29.37 -27.53
N HIS A 905 46.74 -28.44 -27.47
CA HIS A 905 46.86 -27.15 -26.78
C HIS A 905 45.98 -27.04 -25.51
N ALA A 906 45.53 -28.16 -24.93
CA ALA A 906 44.73 -28.13 -23.70
C ALA A 906 45.55 -27.68 -22.48
N SER A 907 45.04 -26.69 -21.74
CA SER A 907 45.59 -26.25 -20.46
C SER A 907 45.04 -27.11 -19.32
N ALA A 908 45.75 -27.15 -18.18
CA ALA A 908 45.36 -27.98 -17.05
C ALA A 908 45.48 -27.23 -15.72
N LEU A 909 44.53 -27.50 -14.82
CA LEU A 909 44.44 -26.98 -13.46
C LEU A 909 44.23 -28.15 -12.49
N THR A 910 45.22 -28.42 -11.64
CA THR A 910 45.13 -29.48 -10.63
C THR A 910 44.69 -28.93 -9.28
N LEU A 911 43.53 -29.37 -8.78
CA LEU A 911 43.03 -29.03 -7.45
C LEU A 911 43.50 -30.06 -6.41
N GLY A 912 44.12 -29.62 -5.29
CA GLY A 912 44.59 -30.51 -4.21
C GLY A 912 46.09 -30.44 -3.83
N ARG A 913 46.90 -29.58 -4.47
CA ARG A 913 48.24 -29.17 -4.00
C ARG A 913 48.36 -27.64 -4.08
N PRO A 914 49.23 -26.99 -3.28
CA PRO A 914 49.41 -25.54 -3.36
C PRO A 914 49.89 -25.17 -4.77
N THR A 915 49.05 -24.44 -5.51
CA THR A 915 49.35 -23.94 -6.85
C THR A 915 50.36 -22.81 -6.75
N GLU A 916 51.61 -23.04 -7.19
CA GLU A 916 52.53 -21.95 -7.53
C GLU A 916 52.04 -21.31 -8.84
N LEU A 917 51.55 -20.06 -8.74
CA LEU A 917 51.24 -19.24 -9.90
C LEU A 917 52.55 -18.67 -10.46
N VAL A 918 52.85 -18.97 -11.72
CA VAL A 918 53.78 -18.18 -12.53
C VAL A 918 53.15 -16.79 -12.72
N PRO A 919 53.86 -15.69 -12.41
CA PRO A 919 53.31 -14.34 -12.55
C PRO A 919 53.10 -13.99 -14.03
N ALA A 920 51.95 -13.39 -14.34
CA ALA A 920 51.72 -12.69 -15.59
C ALA A 920 52.78 -11.58 -15.78
N PRO A 921 53.32 -11.37 -17.00
CA PRO A 921 54.26 -10.30 -17.24
C PRO A 921 53.56 -8.94 -17.09
N ASN A 922 54.16 -8.06 -16.29
CA ASN A 922 53.73 -6.66 -16.12
C ASN A 922 53.57 -5.95 -17.47
N ALA A 923 52.39 -5.39 -17.73
CA ALA A 923 52.19 -4.17 -18.52
C ALA A 923 50.82 -3.54 -18.16
#